data_AF-I3J349-F1
#
_entry.id   AF-I3J349-F1
#
_cell.length_a   1.000
_cell.length_b   1.000
_cell.length_c   1.000
_cell.angle_alpha   90.00
_cell.angle_beta   90.00
_cell.angle_gamma   90.00
#
_symmetry.space_group_name_H-M   'P 1'
#
loop_
_entity.id
_entity.type
_entity.pdbx_description
1 polymer ?
#
loop_
_entity_poly.entity_id
_entity_poly.type
_entity_poly.pdbx_seq_one_letter_code
_entity_poly.pdbx_strand_id
1 'polypeptide(L)'
;MEKEDLKIVNKGEEEEMELQGYRLCRWRLALVGLGVLCTGGFLLLVLYWMPEWCVKSTCTRTTARDAEVVLLRSTDEFRRWFLARVRVMLAPGRNPFHSLETQTTSPSSPSSPSSLSCPFSSSASPPQANGHTDHPSDGSPAQELIIKFADYQPTQIRYFTFHSTKYYWNDEKQNFEVLTGLEDLQVSCSTLHSEHSTGLTRNQQEYRRLFFGVNEIAVKVPSVFKLLIKEVLNPFYIFQLFSVILWSADEYYYYAAAIVLMSVISIATSLYTIKKQYVMLRDMVAAHSIVRVSVCRANNDIEEILSTDLVPGDVMVIPSNGTIMPCDAVLVSGTCIVNESMLTGESVPVTKTNLPNPGTGDGGEEAGSAYNTEEHKRHTLFCGTNVIQTRFYTGELVKAVVVRTGFSTAKGQLVRSILYPKPTDFKLYRDAYLFLLCLVAVAGIGFVYSIVLSIMNEVPAKTIIIESLDIVTITVPPALPAAMTAGIVYAQRRLKRIGIFCISPQRINICGQINLVCFDKTGTLTEDGLDLWGVQRVENGSFHLSEENAYKENLVKSQFVACMATCHSLTKIEGQLSGDPLDLKMFEATGWILEEATEEETSLHNRIMPTVVRPPKQLLPPEPAVTPEQDMELYELSAAYEIGIVRQFPFSSALQRMSVVARLLGEKRMDAYMKGAPEVVASLCRRETVPENFAAVLEGYTKQGFRVIALAHRRLESKLTWHKVQNINRDHIEANMEFLGLIIMQNKLKPETPGVLQDLHQASIRTVMVTGDNMLTAISVARDCGMIPPQDTVIIADALPPHDGQAAKITWRYADKPRNASRIQEVNISLEDVCHIDEPKSQELYHFAMNGKSFAVIDEHFPDMLQKLVLRGTVFARMAPDQKTQLIEALQGVDYFVGMCGDGANDCGALKRAHGGISLSELEASVASPFTSRTPNISCVPNLIREGRAALITSFCVFKFMALYSIIQYISVTLLYSILSNLGDFQFLFIDIAIILLIVFTMSLNPAWKELVSRRPPSGLISGPLLFSVLTQILICLGFQIWTFLWVKQQPWYKVWTPLADVCNLTSHIEMDFENETEEDEHNIQNYENTSLFYVSSFQYLIVAIVFSKGKPFRQPSYKNWPFVLSAGSLYVFLLFILFFRVDVITEFMEIVCIPFEWRLRLFLIILVNAAVSVLVEGANDLYGHKYLSCQCCPRKMRPKARYMHLAQELSVDPDWPPKPTTTTEAKPRPENGSAYQIMINS
;
A
#
# COMPACT_ATOMS: atom_id res chain seq x y z
N MET A 1 -34.84 -2.78 20.15
CA MET A 1 -34.69 -1.73 19.12
C MET A 1 -33.23 -1.41 18.75
N GLU A 2 -32.19 -1.99 19.38
CA GLU A 2 -30.78 -1.60 19.09
C GLU A 2 -30.16 -2.20 17.81
N LYS A 3 -30.78 -3.20 17.18
CA LYS A 3 -30.19 -3.97 16.05
C LYS A 3 -30.82 -3.73 14.66
N GLU A 4 -31.93 -3.00 14.53
CA GLU A 4 -32.74 -3.04 13.29
C GLU A 4 -32.38 -1.99 12.21
N ASP A 5 -31.53 -1.00 12.50
CA ASP A 5 -31.24 0.12 11.55
C ASP A 5 -29.77 0.22 11.10
N LEU A 6 -28.97 -0.83 11.29
CA LEU A 6 -27.59 -0.85 10.81
C LEU A 6 -27.56 -1.14 9.31
N LYS A 7 -27.38 -0.08 8.50
CA LYS A 7 -27.21 -0.20 7.05
C LYS A 7 -25.74 -0.32 6.72
N ILE A 8 -25.41 -1.17 5.77
CA ILE A 8 -24.04 -1.35 5.27
C ILE A 8 -23.98 -0.71 3.88
N VAL A 9 -22.96 0.08 3.64
CA VAL A 9 -22.66 0.67 2.33
C VAL A 9 -21.41 -0.02 1.78
N ASN A 10 -21.36 -0.22 0.45
CA ASN A 10 -20.28 -0.95 -0.25
C ASN A 10 -20.09 -2.38 0.27
N LYS A 11 -21.20 -3.10 0.48
CA LYS A 11 -21.18 -4.47 1.01
C LYS A 11 -20.37 -5.40 0.10
N GLY A 12 -19.35 -6.07 0.64
CA GLY A 12 -18.49 -6.97 -0.13
C GLY A 12 -17.39 -6.27 -0.95
N GLU A 13 -17.27 -4.94 -0.87
CA GLU A 13 -16.15 -4.20 -1.46
C GLU A 13 -15.10 -3.84 -0.41
N GLU A 14 -13.89 -3.43 -0.84
CA GLU A 14 -12.80 -3.05 0.07
C GLU A 14 -13.18 -1.95 1.08
N GLU A 15 -14.16 -1.10 0.76
CA GLU A 15 -14.60 0.05 1.56
C GLU A 15 -15.93 -0.22 2.30
N GLU A 16 -16.18 -1.45 2.73
CA GLU A 16 -17.39 -1.77 3.49
C GLU A 16 -17.50 -0.95 4.79
N MET A 17 -18.57 -0.18 4.91
CA MET A 17 -18.81 0.72 6.03
C MET A 17 -20.22 0.58 6.60
N GLU A 18 -20.32 0.62 7.92
CA GLU A 18 -21.60 0.71 8.60
C GLU A 18 -22.07 2.15 8.65
N LEU A 19 -23.32 2.37 8.29
CA LEU A 19 -23.96 3.68 8.16
C LEU A 19 -25.00 3.87 9.27
N GLN A 20 -24.93 5.00 9.96
CA GLN A 20 -25.90 5.42 10.96
C GLN A 20 -26.41 6.84 10.70
N GLY A 21 -27.73 7.02 10.73
CA GLY A 21 -28.40 8.30 10.50
C GLY A 21 -28.61 9.12 11.77
N TYR A 22 -28.38 10.44 11.68
CA TYR A 22 -28.56 11.39 12.78
C TYR A 22 -29.22 12.70 12.31
N ARG A 23 -29.99 13.32 13.20
CA ARG A 23 -30.67 14.61 13.01
C ARG A 23 -30.20 15.63 14.04
N LEU A 24 -29.93 16.87 13.63
CA LEU A 24 -29.47 17.91 14.55
C LEU A 24 -30.56 18.27 15.57
N CYS A 25 -30.16 18.35 16.84
CA CYS A 25 -31.07 18.63 17.94
C CYS A 25 -30.72 19.98 18.58
N ARG A 26 -31.56 21.00 18.38
CA ARG A 26 -31.26 22.39 18.75
C ARG A 26 -30.97 22.59 20.24
N TRP A 27 -31.69 21.91 21.14
CA TRP A 27 -31.44 22.03 22.59
C TRP A 27 -30.11 21.38 23.00
N ARG A 28 -29.74 20.26 22.37
CA ARG A 28 -28.45 19.60 22.59
C ARG A 28 -27.30 20.47 22.10
N LEU A 29 -27.48 21.11 20.95
CA LEU A 29 -26.54 22.08 20.42
C LEU A 29 -26.38 23.29 21.36
N ALA A 30 -27.48 23.80 21.94
CA ALA A 30 -27.43 24.87 22.93
C ALA A 30 -26.70 24.44 24.21
N LEU A 31 -26.91 23.20 24.68
CA LEU A 31 -26.21 22.64 25.84
C LEU A 31 -24.71 22.48 25.58
N VAL A 32 -24.35 21.96 24.39
CA VAL A 32 -22.94 21.90 23.96
C VAL A 32 -22.37 23.31 23.85
N GLY A 33 -23.09 24.27 23.28
CA GLY A 33 -22.66 25.67 23.18
C GLY A 33 -22.42 26.31 24.55
N LEU A 34 -23.30 26.07 25.52
CA LEU A 34 -23.11 26.47 26.91
C LEU A 34 -21.86 25.81 27.52
N GLY A 35 -21.68 24.50 27.27
CA GLY A 35 -20.49 23.77 27.69
C GLY A 35 -19.20 24.30 27.05
N VAL A 36 -19.23 24.68 25.76
CA VAL A 36 -18.09 25.31 25.07
C VAL A 36 -17.76 26.64 25.73
N LEU A 37 -18.77 27.46 26.06
CA LEU A 37 -18.56 28.75 26.72
C LEU A 37 -18.02 28.59 28.15
N CYS A 38 -18.57 27.65 28.93
CA CYS A 38 -18.10 27.34 30.28
C CYS A 38 -16.68 26.78 30.31
N THR A 39 -16.28 26.05 29.27
CA THR A 39 -14.94 25.43 29.15
C THR A 39 -13.95 26.29 28.37
N GLY A 40 -14.30 27.53 28.01
CA GLY A 40 -13.43 28.41 27.22
C GLY A 40 -13.02 27.84 25.86
N GLY A 41 -13.83 26.95 25.27
CA GLY A 41 -13.54 26.30 23.99
C GLY A 41 -12.99 24.88 24.09
N PHE A 42 -12.58 24.39 25.26
CA PHE A 42 -11.98 23.05 25.40
C PHE A 42 -12.93 21.92 24.99
N LEU A 43 -14.23 22.03 25.29
CA LEU A 43 -15.21 21.05 24.86
C LEU A 43 -15.28 20.92 23.33
N LEU A 44 -15.07 22.01 22.58
CA LEU A 44 -15.06 21.98 21.11
C LEU A 44 -13.89 21.15 20.56
N LEU A 45 -12.73 21.22 21.22
CA LEU A 45 -11.53 20.44 20.88
C LEU A 45 -11.77 18.94 21.08
N VAL A 46 -12.34 18.55 22.22
CA VAL A 46 -12.65 17.15 22.53
C VAL A 46 -13.64 16.59 21.51
N LEU A 47 -14.68 17.35 21.16
CA LEU A 47 -15.66 16.94 20.15
C LEU A 47 -15.06 16.91 18.74
N TYR A 48 -14.04 17.73 18.44
CA TYR A 48 -13.31 17.65 17.17
C TYR A 48 -12.51 16.34 17.04
N TRP A 49 -11.83 15.91 18.11
CA TRP A 49 -11.07 14.65 18.11
C TRP A 49 -11.95 13.39 18.17
N MET A 50 -13.13 13.50 18.79
CA MET A 50 -14.07 12.39 18.98
C MET A 50 -15.36 12.63 18.18
N PRO A 51 -15.39 12.33 16.86
CA PRO A 51 -16.56 12.60 16.01
C PRO A 51 -17.83 11.85 16.46
N GLU A 52 -17.69 10.65 17.02
CA GLU A 52 -18.80 9.91 17.61
C GLU A 52 -19.46 10.69 18.77
N TRP A 53 -18.64 11.24 19.66
CA TRP A 53 -19.11 12.01 20.81
C TRP A 53 -19.70 13.34 20.36
N CYS A 54 -19.13 13.98 19.35
CA CYS A 54 -19.68 15.15 18.70
C CYS A 54 -21.12 14.91 18.21
N VAL A 55 -21.33 13.84 17.46
CA VAL A 55 -22.66 13.51 16.93
C VAL A 55 -23.62 13.09 18.05
N LYS A 56 -23.20 12.25 19.00
CA LYS A 56 -24.06 11.85 20.13
C LYS A 56 -24.47 13.04 21.01
N SER A 57 -23.58 14.03 21.16
CA SER A 57 -23.81 15.21 22.00
C SER A 57 -24.61 16.29 21.29
N THR A 58 -24.59 16.39 19.95
CA THR A 58 -25.28 17.44 19.18
C THR A 58 -26.52 16.96 18.42
N CYS A 59 -26.60 15.67 18.13
CA CYS A 59 -27.64 15.06 17.30
C CYS A 59 -28.45 14.00 18.07
N THR A 60 -29.57 13.62 17.48
CA THR A 60 -30.41 12.47 17.89
C THR A 60 -30.42 11.43 16.77
N ARG A 61 -30.44 10.14 17.12
CA ARG A 61 -30.43 9.06 16.13
C ARG A 61 -31.76 9.06 15.35
N THR A 62 -31.69 8.88 14.04
CA THR A 62 -32.85 8.83 13.15
C THR A 62 -32.63 7.77 12.06
N THR A 63 -33.68 7.43 11.32
CA THR A 63 -33.57 6.58 10.13
C THR A 63 -32.60 7.19 9.11
N ALA A 64 -31.87 6.36 8.37
CA ALA A 64 -30.93 6.84 7.35
C ALA A 64 -31.61 7.73 6.28
N ARG A 65 -32.91 7.52 6.03
CA ARG A 65 -33.72 8.30 5.09
C ARG A 65 -33.81 9.76 5.51
N ASP A 66 -34.04 10.02 6.79
CA ASP A 66 -34.29 11.35 7.34
C ASP A 66 -33.04 12.04 7.89
N ALA A 67 -31.90 11.36 7.85
CA ALA A 67 -30.63 11.82 8.40
C ALA A 67 -30.11 13.11 7.73
N GLU A 68 -29.91 14.16 8.52
CA GLU A 68 -29.19 15.37 8.11
C GLU A 68 -27.67 15.14 8.15
N VAL A 69 -27.24 14.26 9.05
CA VAL A 69 -25.86 13.90 9.29
C VAL A 69 -25.76 12.38 9.32
N VAL A 70 -24.75 11.84 8.64
CA VAL A 70 -24.48 10.42 8.61
C VAL A 70 -23.14 10.15 9.29
N LEU A 71 -23.14 9.17 10.19
CA LEU A 71 -21.96 8.66 10.86
C LEU A 71 -21.60 7.32 10.22
N LEU A 72 -20.41 7.24 9.63
CA LEU A 72 -19.89 6.06 8.97
C LEU A 72 -18.86 5.38 9.89
N ARG A 73 -18.94 4.07 10.04
CA ARG A 73 -17.96 3.26 10.78
C ARG A 73 -17.26 2.31 9.82
N SER A 74 -15.93 2.31 9.81
CA SER A 74 -15.18 1.28 9.09
C SER A 74 -15.42 -0.10 9.72
N THR A 75 -15.61 -1.13 8.90
CA THR A 75 -15.69 -2.53 9.37
C THR A 75 -14.32 -3.11 9.76
N ASP A 76 -13.23 -2.46 9.34
CA ASP A 76 -11.85 -2.79 9.71
C ASP A 76 -11.61 -2.85 11.24
N GLU A 77 -10.55 -3.54 11.68
CA GLU A 77 -10.17 -3.76 13.09
C GLU A 77 -10.15 -2.47 13.95
N PHE A 78 -9.88 -1.32 13.35
CA PHE A 78 -9.81 -0.02 14.03
C PHE A 78 -11.17 0.62 14.35
N ARG A 79 -12.25 0.20 13.67
CA ARG A 79 -13.61 0.74 13.83
C ARG A 79 -13.66 2.28 13.90
N ARG A 80 -12.97 2.96 12.98
CA ARG A 80 -12.90 4.43 12.95
C ARG A 80 -14.24 5.02 12.52
N TRP A 81 -14.57 6.17 13.10
CA TRP A 81 -15.79 6.91 12.81
C TRP A 81 -15.52 8.11 11.91
N PHE A 82 -16.35 8.27 10.89
CA PHE A 82 -16.31 9.40 9.96
C PHE A 82 -17.66 10.12 9.94
N LEU A 83 -17.59 11.45 9.81
CA LEU A 83 -18.76 12.31 9.77
C LEU A 83 -19.00 12.81 8.34
N ALA A 84 -20.19 12.56 7.79
CA ALA A 84 -20.63 13.12 6.52
C ALA A 84 -21.93 13.92 6.68
N ARG A 85 -22.06 15.05 5.99
CA ARG A 85 -23.30 15.85 5.95
C ARG A 85 -24.12 15.48 4.72
N VAL A 86 -25.41 15.20 4.92
CA VAL A 86 -26.35 14.93 3.84
C VAL A 86 -26.82 16.25 3.24
N ARG A 87 -26.73 16.35 1.92
CA ARG A 87 -27.16 17.50 1.12
C ARG A 87 -28.38 17.11 0.29
N VAL A 88 -29.16 18.12 -0.08
CA VAL A 88 -30.31 17.95 -0.97
C VAL A 88 -29.99 18.66 -2.28
N MET A 89 -30.24 17.97 -3.38
CA MET A 89 -30.17 18.48 -4.75
C MET A 89 -31.58 18.51 -5.33
N LEU A 90 -31.88 19.54 -6.12
CA LEU A 90 -33.10 19.62 -6.92
C LEU A 90 -32.77 19.16 -8.34
N ALA A 91 -33.49 18.15 -8.84
CA ALA A 91 -33.33 17.65 -10.20
C ALA A 91 -34.71 17.41 -10.85
N PRO A 92 -34.86 17.64 -12.17
CA PRO A 92 -36.11 17.42 -12.91
C PRO A 92 -36.68 15.99 -12.81
N GLY A 93 -35.85 15.00 -12.50
CA GLY A 93 -36.24 13.60 -12.31
C GLY A 93 -35.24 12.88 -11.42
N ARG A 94 -35.61 11.69 -10.93
CA ARG A 94 -34.81 10.91 -9.96
C ARG A 94 -33.68 10.07 -10.57
N ASN A 95 -33.82 9.67 -11.82
CA ASN A 95 -32.98 8.63 -12.43
C ASN A 95 -32.26 9.21 -13.67
N PRO A 96 -30.92 9.27 -13.70
CA PRO A 96 -30.16 10.00 -14.73
C PRO A 96 -30.29 9.44 -16.15
N PHE A 97 -30.81 8.22 -16.30
CA PHE A 97 -30.88 7.51 -17.57
C PHE A 97 -32.26 7.53 -18.24
N HIS A 98 -33.32 7.94 -17.52
CA HIS A 98 -34.65 8.07 -18.12
C HIS A 98 -34.77 9.34 -18.96
N SER A 99 -35.49 9.26 -20.09
CA SER A 99 -35.83 10.42 -20.89
C SER A 99 -36.81 11.31 -20.14
N LEU A 100 -36.55 12.62 -20.09
CA LEU A 100 -37.43 13.62 -19.45
C LEU A 100 -38.85 13.62 -20.05
N GLU A 101 -38.99 13.16 -21.29
CA GLU A 101 -40.26 13.09 -22.03
C GLU A 101 -41.20 11.95 -21.56
N THR A 102 -40.69 10.89 -20.92
CA THR A 102 -41.56 9.77 -20.47
C THR A 102 -42.28 10.05 -19.15
N GLN A 103 -41.93 11.11 -18.42
CA GLN A 103 -42.55 11.44 -17.12
C GLN A 103 -43.76 12.39 -17.22
N THR A 104 -44.12 12.87 -18.43
CA THR A 104 -45.24 13.83 -18.62
C THR A 104 -46.60 13.19 -18.88
N THR A 105 -46.74 11.85 -18.82
CA THR A 105 -48.04 11.20 -19.11
C THR A 105 -48.48 10.20 -18.04
N SER A 106 -49.05 10.71 -16.95
CA SER A 106 -50.10 9.99 -16.22
C SER A 106 -51.03 10.96 -15.48
N PRO A 107 -52.18 11.35 -16.06
CA PRO A 107 -53.25 11.97 -15.29
C PRO A 107 -54.10 10.85 -14.69
N SER A 108 -53.94 10.56 -13.40
CA SER A 108 -54.92 9.74 -12.67
C SER A 108 -56.14 10.59 -12.31
N SER A 109 -57.26 10.33 -12.98
CA SER A 109 -58.59 10.92 -12.75
C SER A 109 -59.31 10.24 -11.55
N PRO A 110 -60.46 10.78 -11.09
CA PRO A 110 -60.77 10.91 -9.66
C PRO A 110 -61.76 9.87 -9.10
N SER A 111 -61.62 9.55 -7.81
CA SER A 111 -62.72 9.02 -6.97
C SER A 111 -62.56 9.49 -5.52
N SER A 112 -63.58 10.20 -5.04
CA SER A 112 -63.77 10.89 -3.75
C SER A 112 -64.26 9.95 -2.61
N PRO A 113 -64.71 10.41 -1.42
CA PRO A 113 -64.20 11.45 -0.49
C PRO A 113 -64.11 10.94 0.98
N SER A 114 -63.36 11.62 1.87
CA SER A 114 -63.82 11.98 3.26
C SER A 114 -62.72 12.59 4.15
N SER A 115 -63.00 13.81 4.64
CA SER A 115 -62.68 14.42 5.97
C SER A 115 -61.25 14.25 6.55
N LEU A 116 -60.50 15.28 6.94
CA LEU A 116 -60.83 16.27 7.99
C LEU A 116 -59.84 17.46 7.96
N SER A 117 -60.29 18.54 8.58
CA SER A 117 -59.84 19.94 8.61
C SER A 117 -58.45 20.27 9.19
N CYS A 118 -57.86 21.36 8.67
CA CYS A 118 -56.78 22.20 9.24
C CYS A 118 -57.17 22.78 10.64
N PRO A 119 -56.28 23.45 11.43
CA PRO A 119 -55.76 24.81 11.09
C PRO A 119 -54.39 25.20 11.71
N PHE A 120 -54.01 26.48 11.49
CA PHE A 120 -52.88 27.29 12.04
C PHE A 120 -51.59 27.31 11.20
N SER A 121 -50.97 28.46 10.87
CA SER A 121 -51.24 29.85 11.23
C SER A 121 -50.45 30.80 10.33
N SER A 122 -51.03 31.98 10.14
CA SER A 122 -50.53 33.17 9.48
C SER A 122 -49.35 33.88 10.15
N SER A 123 -48.72 34.72 9.33
CA SER A 123 -48.26 36.10 9.60
C SER A 123 -46.89 36.39 10.23
N ALA A 124 -46.22 37.31 9.53
CA ALA A 124 -45.43 38.45 10.01
C ALA A 124 -43.93 38.26 10.31
N SER A 125 -43.12 38.73 9.36
CA SER A 125 -41.73 39.19 9.50
C SER A 125 -41.67 40.65 10.00
N PRO A 126 -40.71 41.03 10.86
CA PRO A 126 -40.35 42.43 11.08
C PRO A 126 -39.10 42.87 10.26
N PRO A 127 -38.82 44.19 10.12
CA PRO A 127 -37.94 44.76 9.09
C PRO A 127 -36.56 45.24 9.59
N GLN A 128 -35.61 45.34 8.63
CA GLN A 128 -34.42 46.21 8.50
C GLN A 128 -33.29 46.20 9.56
N ALA A 129 -32.03 45.98 9.13
CA ALA A 129 -31.07 47.06 8.81
C ALA A 129 -29.58 46.58 8.67
N ASN A 130 -29.03 46.81 7.48
CA ASN A 130 -27.65 47.14 7.04
C ASN A 130 -26.37 46.63 7.73
N GLY A 131 -25.46 46.14 6.88
CA GLY A 131 -24.00 46.15 7.10
C GLY A 131 -23.24 45.32 6.04
N HIS A 132 -22.76 45.97 4.98
CA HIS A 132 -22.00 45.40 3.85
C HIS A 132 -20.76 44.58 4.27
N THR A 133 -20.51 43.49 3.54
CA THR A 133 -19.21 43.19 2.91
C THR A 133 -19.46 42.21 1.75
N ASP A 134 -19.18 42.67 0.54
CA ASP A 134 -19.32 41.90 -0.70
C ASP A 134 -18.33 40.72 -0.72
N HIS A 135 -18.86 39.50 -0.80
CA HIS A 135 -18.14 38.35 -1.32
C HIS A 135 -18.74 37.96 -2.67
N PRO A 136 -17.94 37.64 -3.70
CA PRO A 136 -18.45 37.32 -5.02
C PRO A 136 -19.32 36.07 -4.90
N SER A 137 -20.56 36.19 -5.35
CA SER A 137 -21.42 35.05 -5.60
C SER A 137 -20.72 34.09 -6.56
N ASP A 138 -20.28 32.94 -6.05
CA ASP A 138 -20.03 31.75 -6.87
C ASP A 138 -21.38 31.36 -7.51
N GLY A 139 -21.62 31.87 -8.72
CA GLY A 139 -22.71 31.42 -9.58
C GLY A 139 -22.46 29.95 -9.90
N SER A 140 -23.10 29.05 -9.14
CA SER A 140 -23.01 27.63 -9.46
C SER A 140 -23.69 27.39 -10.81
N PRO A 141 -23.08 26.62 -11.74
CA PRO A 141 -23.71 26.28 -13.03
C PRO A 141 -25.05 25.54 -12.85
N ALA A 142 -25.33 25.01 -11.65
CA ALA A 142 -26.61 24.42 -11.30
C ALA A 142 -27.76 25.45 -11.26
N GLN A 143 -27.49 26.71 -10.93
CA GLN A 143 -28.52 27.73 -10.76
C GLN A 143 -29.01 28.31 -12.10
N GLU A 144 -28.11 28.44 -13.08
CA GLU A 144 -28.48 28.76 -14.48
C GLU A 144 -29.22 27.60 -15.17
N LEU A 145 -28.88 26.35 -14.85
CA LEU A 145 -29.55 25.15 -15.39
C LEU A 145 -30.97 24.97 -14.83
N ILE A 146 -31.23 25.33 -13.56
CA ILE A 146 -32.57 25.28 -12.97
C ILE A 146 -33.54 26.24 -13.67
N ILE A 147 -33.05 27.38 -14.17
CA ILE A 147 -33.86 28.35 -14.94
C ILE A 147 -34.26 27.76 -16.31
N LYS A 148 -33.40 26.95 -16.93
CA LYS A 148 -33.67 26.28 -18.23
C LYS A 148 -34.69 25.13 -18.14
N PHE A 149 -34.83 24.48 -16.97
CA PHE A 149 -35.75 23.35 -16.75
C PHE A 149 -36.92 23.71 -15.82
N ALA A 150 -37.28 24.99 -15.74
CA ALA A 150 -38.31 25.50 -14.81
C ALA A 150 -39.71 24.87 -15.00
N ASP A 151 -39.97 24.25 -16.15
CA ASP A 151 -41.25 23.61 -16.48
C ASP A 151 -41.45 22.22 -15.84
N TYR A 152 -40.41 21.63 -15.24
CA TYR A 152 -40.48 20.32 -14.57
C TYR A 152 -40.60 20.48 -13.05
N GLN A 153 -41.51 19.73 -12.39
CA GLN A 153 -41.57 19.70 -10.93
C GLN A 153 -40.24 19.16 -10.36
N PRO A 154 -39.47 19.96 -9.61
CA PRO A 154 -38.16 19.53 -9.15
C PRO A 154 -38.29 18.46 -8.06
N THR A 155 -37.73 17.28 -8.32
CA THR A 155 -37.61 16.22 -7.32
C THR A 155 -36.42 16.49 -6.40
N GLN A 156 -36.62 16.29 -5.10
CA GLN A 156 -35.55 16.41 -4.10
C GLN A 156 -34.79 15.09 -3.99
N ILE A 157 -33.49 15.12 -4.28
CA ILE A 157 -32.60 13.97 -4.19
C ILE A 157 -31.59 14.22 -3.07
N ARG A 158 -31.51 13.28 -2.13
CA ARG A 158 -30.56 13.36 -1.01
C ARG A 158 -29.26 12.67 -1.40
N TYR A 159 -28.14 13.31 -1.12
CA TYR A 159 -26.82 12.73 -1.36
C TYR A 159 -25.81 13.19 -0.32
N PHE A 160 -24.75 12.44 -0.11
CA PHE A 160 -23.56 12.90 0.61
C PHE A 160 -22.31 12.57 -0.20
N THR A 161 -21.21 13.26 0.09
CA THR A 161 -19.92 12.99 -0.53
C THR A 161 -18.96 12.46 0.53
N PHE A 162 -18.38 11.29 0.28
CA PHE A 162 -17.39 10.67 1.14
C PHE A 162 -16.22 10.18 0.28
N HIS A 163 -14.99 10.48 0.71
CA HIS A 163 -13.76 10.12 -0.02
C HIS A 163 -13.79 10.41 -1.54
N SER A 164 -14.32 11.58 -1.93
CA SER A 164 -14.47 11.99 -3.35
C SER A 164 -15.52 11.21 -4.17
N THR A 165 -16.34 10.36 -3.55
CA THR A 165 -17.46 9.65 -4.19
C THR A 165 -18.80 10.19 -3.67
N LYS A 166 -19.78 10.34 -4.57
CA LYS A 166 -21.14 10.77 -4.22
C LYS A 166 -22.03 9.56 -4.01
N TYR A 167 -22.73 9.55 -2.88
CA TYR A 167 -23.68 8.52 -2.50
C TYR A 167 -25.09 9.11 -2.55
N TYR A 168 -25.97 8.52 -3.34
CA TYR A 168 -27.35 8.96 -3.58
C TYR A 168 -28.33 8.05 -2.84
N TRP A 169 -29.41 8.63 -2.34
CA TRP A 169 -30.47 7.86 -1.69
C TRP A 169 -31.32 7.09 -2.71
N ASN A 170 -31.37 5.76 -2.57
CA ASN A 170 -32.26 4.89 -3.34
C ASN A 170 -33.49 4.50 -2.50
N ASP A 171 -34.69 4.84 -2.97
CA ASP A 171 -35.95 4.53 -2.28
C ASP A 171 -36.32 3.03 -2.36
N GLU A 172 -35.89 2.29 -3.38
CA GLU A 172 -36.21 0.86 -3.54
C GLU A 172 -35.45 0.01 -2.52
N LYS A 173 -34.13 0.23 -2.45
CA LYS A 173 -33.26 -0.49 -1.51
C LYS A 173 -33.22 0.15 -0.12
N GLN A 174 -33.87 1.30 0.05
CA GLN A 174 -33.83 2.10 1.27
C GLN A 174 -32.39 2.33 1.76
N ASN A 175 -31.42 2.57 0.87
CA ASN A 175 -30.02 2.74 1.24
C ASN A 175 -29.34 3.77 0.34
N PHE A 176 -28.16 4.24 0.77
CA PHE A 176 -27.32 5.10 -0.04
C PHE A 176 -26.46 4.26 -0.99
N GLU A 177 -26.46 4.60 -2.28
CA GLU A 177 -25.73 3.90 -3.34
C GLU A 177 -24.87 4.85 -4.16
N VAL A 178 -23.81 4.31 -4.75
CA VAL A 178 -22.95 5.04 -5.68
C VAL A 178 -23.48 4.86 -7.09
N LEU A 179 -23.54 5.94 -7.86
CA LEU A 179 -23.77 5.88 -9.30
C LEU A 179 -22.42 5.78 -10.00
N THR A 180 -22.13 4.65 -10.65
CA THR A 180 -20.84 4.37 -11.28
C THR A 180 -20.82 4.77 -12.75
N GLY A 181 -21.93 4.57 -13.48
CA GLY A 181 -22.02 4.86 -14.91
C GLY A 181 -23.07 4.02 -15.62
N LEU A 182 -22.83 3.71 -16.90
CA LEU A 182 -23.74 2.91 -17.74
C LEU A 182 -23.88 1.45 -17.28
N GLU A 183 -22.96 0.94 -16.48
CA GLU A 183 -23.01 -0.43 -15.96
C GLU A 183 -24.14 -0.63 -14.93
N ASP A 184 -24.55 0.43 -14.23
CA ASP A 184 -25.62 0.36 -13.22
C ASP A 184 -26.97 -0.06 -13.84
N LEU A 185 -27.13 0.10 -15.15
CA LEU A 185 -28.31 -0.29 -15.93
C LEU A 185 -28.31 -1.76 -16.37
N GLN A 186 -27.22 -2.51 -16.16
CA GLN A 186 -27.01 -3.86 -16.71
C GLN A 186 -27.31 -3.94 -18.22
N VAL A 187 -26.88 -2.93 -18.97
CA VAL A 187 -27.18 -2.79 -20.41
C VAL A 187 -26.62 -3.97 -21.19
N SER A 188 -27.44 -4.59 -22.04
CA SER A 188 -26.95 -5.64 -22.94
C SER A 188 -26.03 -5.07 -24.02
N CYS A 189 -25.07 -5.86 -24.50
CA CYS A 189 -24.18 -5.46 -25.60
C CYS A 189 -24.95 -5.02 -26.86
N SER A 190 -26.14 -5.59 -27.10
CA SER A 190 -27.04 -5.21 -28.19
C SER A 190 -27.61 -3.79 -28.03
N THR A 191 -28.02 -3.42 -26.82
CA THR A 191 -28.61 -2.11 -26.50
C THR A 191 -27.57 -0.99 -26.59
N LEU A 192 -26.30 -1.28 -26.26
CA LEU A 192 -25.18 -0.35 -26.48
C LEU A 192 -25.00 0.01 -27.96
N HIS A 193 -25.13 -0.98 -28.85
CA HIS A 193 -25.06 -0.77 -30.30
C HIS A 193 -26.30 -0.10 -30.87
N SER A 194 -27.50 -0.41 -30.40
CA SER A 194 -28.75 0.11 -30.98
C SER A 194 -29.17 1.48 -30.43
N GLU A 195 -29.03 1.71 -29.12
CA GLU A 195 -29.56 2.91 -28.44
C GLU A 195 -28.49 3.95 -28.10
N HIS A 196 -27.24 3.54 -27.91
CA HIS A 196 -26.17 4.43 -27.45
C HIS A 196 -25.14 4.78 -28.53
N SER A 197 -25.19 4.15 -29.70
CA SER A 197 -24.25 4.43 -30.82
C SER A 197 -24.54 5.74 -31.57
N THR A 198 -25.75 6.28 -31.47
CA THR A 198 -26.18 7.52 -32.13
C THR A 198 -25.71 8.78 -31.40
N GLY A 199 -25.23 8.67 -30.16
CA GLY A 199 -24.80 9.80 -29.34
C GLY A 199 -25.94 10.51 -28.59
N LEU A 200 -25.58 11.25 -27.53
CA LEU A 200 -26.54 11.97 -26.69
C LEU A 200 -26.92 13.33 -27.29
N THR A 201 -28.14 13.77 -26.97
CA THR A 201 -28.55 15.18 -27.19
C THR A 201 -27.97 16.08 -26.10
N ARG A 202 -27.80 17.38 -26.39
CA ARG A 202 -27.24 18.36 -25.43
C ARG A 202 -28.05 18.45 -24.12
N ASN A 203 -29.37 18.36 -24.20
CA ASN A 203 -30.24 18.38 -23.01
C ASN A 203 -30.06 17.14 -22.14
N GLN A 204 -29.92 15.96 -22.75
CA GLN A 204 -29.64 14.71 -22.02
C GLN A 204 -28.23 14.74 -21.40
N GLN A 205 -27.25 15.28 -22.12
CA GLN A 205 -25.89 15.46 -21.60
C GLN A 205 -25.88 16.37 -20.37
N GLU A 206 -26.50 17.54 -20.47
CA GLU A 206 -26.62 18.50 -19.36
C GLU A 206 -27.35 17.90 -18.16
N TYR A 207 -28.42 17.10 -18.38
CA TYR A 207 -29.14 16.39 -17.32
C TYR A 207 -28.26 15.32 -16.64
N ARG A 208 -27.52 14.51 -17.39
CA ARG A 208 -26.60 13.51 -16.81
C ARG A 208 -25.44 14.17 -16.04
N ARG A 209 -24.96 15.33 -16.51
CA ARG A 209 -23.90 16.11 -15.86
C ARG A 209 -24.28 16.55 -14.44
N LEU A 210 -25.57 16.76 -14.16
CA LEU A 210 -26.06 17.09 -12.82
C LEU A 210 -25.77 15.98 -11.78
N PHE A 211 -25.81 14.71 -12.20
CA PHE A 211 -25.54 13.57 -11.34
C PHE A 211 -24.04 13.26 -11.29
N PHE A 212 -23.46 12.89 -12.43
CA PHE A 212 -22.06 12.44 -12.52
C PHE A 212 -21.05 13.56 -12.26
N GLY A 213 -21.43 14.83 -12.48
CA GLY A 213 -20.53 15.97 -12.34
C GLY A 213 -19.57 16.11 -13.52
N VAL A 214 -18.49 16.87 -13.32
CA VAL A 214 -17.44 17.05 -14.32
C VAL A 214 -16.49 15.86 -14.34
N ASN A 215 -16.02 15.47 -15.52
CA ASN A 215 -15.03 14.41 -15.71
C ASN A 215 -13.62 14.92 -15.38
N GLU A 216 -13.32 15.08 -14.10
CA GLU A 216 -12.00 15.51 -13.62
C GLU A 216 -11.60 14.75 -12.34
N ILE A 217 -10.38 14.21 -12.31
CA ILE A 217 -9.78 13.63 -11.10
C ILE A 217 -9.06 14.75 -10.33
N ALA A 218 -9.85 15.63 -9.72
CA ALA A 218 -9.31 16.81 -9.06
C ALA A 218 -8.78 16.50 -7.65
N VAL A 219 -7.45 16.48 -7.49
CA VAL A 219 -6.80 16.43 -6.17
C VAL A 219 -6.84 17.82 -5.53
N LYS A 220 -7.75 18.02 -4.58
CA LYS A 220 -7.88 19.29 -3.85
C LYS A 220 -6.72 19.48 -2.88
N VAL A 221 -5.77 20.34 -3.23
CA VAL A 221 -4.70 20.75 -2.32
C VAL A 221 -5.31 21.59 -1.20
N PRO A 222 -5.26 21.16 0.07
CA PRO A 222 -5.78 21.94 1.18
C PRO A 222 -5.00 23.26 1.33
N SER A 223 -5.69 24.33 1.73
CA SER A 223 -5.03 25.62 2.00
C SER A 223 -4.03 25.48 3.15
N VAL A 224 -2.99 26.32 3.13
CA VAL A 224 -1.98 26.35 4.21
C VAL A 224 -2.64 26.56 5.57
N PHE A 225 -3.68 27.41 5.62
CA PHE A 225 -4.45 27.66 6.84
C PHE A 225 -5.19 26.42 7.35
N LYS A 226 -5.83 25.65 6.45
CA LYS A 226 -6.51 24.40 6.84
C LYS A 226 -5.52 23.35 7.35
N LEU A 227 -4.34 23.25 6.70
CA LEU A 227 -3.27 22.38 7.15
C LEU A 227 -2.71 22.83 8.51
N LEU A 228 -2.53 24.14 8.70
CA LEU A 228 -2.07 24.73 9.97
C LEU A 228 -3.02 24.41 11.11
N ILE A 229 -4.33 24.60 10.94
CA ILE A 229 -5.32 24.22 11.96
C ILE A 229 -5.20 22.73 12.29
N LYS A 230 -5.14 21.87 11.27
CA LYS A 230 -5.03 20.42 11.50
C LYS A 230 -3.76 20.04 12.28
N GLU A 231 -2.65 20.73 12.02
CA GLU A 231 -1.37 20.50 12.69
C GLU A 231 -1.38 21.04 14.13
N VAL A 232 -1.84 22.29 14.34
CA VAL A 232 -1.88 22.95 15.66
C VAL A 232 -2.86 22.26 16.61
N LEU A 233 -3.95 21.70 16.09
CA LEU A 233 -4.93 20.94 16.90
C LEU A 233 -4.44 19.53 17.29
N ASN A 234 -3.17 19.20 17.04
CA ASN A 234 -2.57 17.99 17.57
C ASN A 234 -2.45 18.10 19.12
N PRO A 235 -2.86 17.08 19.90
CA PRO A 235 -2.81 17.11 21.36
C PRO A 235 -1.50 17.60 21.97
N PHE A 236 -0.35 17.29 21.33
CA PHE A 236 0.96 17.72 21.80
C PHE A 236 1.16 19.24 21.75
N TYR A 237 0.75 19.91 20.66
CA TYR A 237 0.89 21.37 20.56
C TYR A 237 -0.11 22.11 21.46
N ILE A 238 -1.28 21.52 21.72
CA ILE A 238 -2.24 22.07 22.69
C ILE A 238 -1.68 21.98 24.11
N PHE A 239 -1.12 20.83 24.48
CA PHE A 239 -0.44 20.67 25.77
C PHE A 239 0.74 21.63 25.91
N GLN A 240 1.49 21.84 24.82
CA GLN A 240 2.59 22.80 24.81
C GLN A 240 2.10 24.25 24.97
N LEU A 241 1.00 24.65 24.34
CA LEU A 241 0.41 25.98 24.53
C LEU A 241 -0.03 26.19 25.98
N PHE A 242 -0.66 25.17 26.59
CA PHE A 242 -1.00 25.18 28.02
C PHE A 242 0.26 25.37 28.88
N SER A 243 1.34 24.65 28.57
CA SER A 243 2.61 24.75 29.30
C SER A 243 3.23 26.14 29.19
N VAL A 244 3.22 26.75 28.00
CA VAL A 244 3.73 28.12 27.77
C VAL A 244 2.95 29.15 28.57
N ILE A 245 1.62 29.01 28.67
CA ILE A 245 0.78 29.91 29.49
C ILE A 245 1.16 29.80 30.96
N LEU A 246 1.38 28.57 31.45
CA LEU A 246 1.79 28.31 32.83
C LEU A 246 3.16 28.91 33.11
N TRP A 247 4.16 28.63 32.26
CA TRP A 247 5.52 29.18 32.41
C TRP A 247 5.56 30.70 32.36
N SER A 248 4.71 31.32 31.54
CA SER A 248 4.59 32.79 31.53
C SER A 248 3.95 33.34 32.81
N ALA A 249 3.14 32.54 33.52
CA ALA A 249 2.53 32.92 34.79
C ALA A 249 3.47 32.71 35.99
N ASP A 250 4.48 31.85 35.83
CA ASP A 250 5.56 31.59 36.79
C ASP A 250 6.87 32.31 36.41
N GLU A 251 6.75 33.38 35.61
CA GLU A 251 7.84 34.29 35.23
C GLU A 251 9.02 33.71 34.43
N TYR A 252 8.92 32.47 33.93
CA TYR A 252 9.88 31.82 32.99
C TYR A 252 9.75 32.34 31.54
N TYR A 253 9.85 33.66 31.34
CA TYR A 253 9.58 34.29 30.03
C TYR A 253 10.56 33.86 28.93
N TYR A 254 11.85 33.71 29.26
CA TYR A 254 12.88 33.38 28.27
C TYR A 254 12.74 31.94 27.77
N TYR A 255 12.51 31.01 28.68
CA TYR A 255 12.27 29.61 28.36
C TYR A 255 11.00 29.45 27.52
N ALA A 256 9.89 30.05 27.96
CA ALA A 256 8.63 30.03 27.23
C ALA A 256 8.77 30.59 25.79
N ALA A 257 9.47 31.70 25.61
CA ALA A 257 9.71 32.31 24.30
C ALA A 257 10.54 31.40 23.36
N ALA A 258 11.58 30.74 23.89
CA ALA A 258 12.42 29.85 23.10
C ALA A 258 11.66 28.61 22.61
N ILE A 259 10.82 28.04 23.47
CA ILE A 259 9.99 26.88 23.13
C ILE A 259 8.92 27.24 22.07
N VAL A 260 8.32 28.43 22.14
CA VAL A 260 7.40 28.94 21.11
C VAL A 260 8.12 29.08 19.76
N LEU A 261 9.33 29.66 19.73
CA LEU A 261 10.11 29.81 18.50
C LEU A 261 10.40 28.45 17.85
N MET A 262 10.81 27.47 18.65
CA MET A 262 11.07 26.11 18.18
C MET A 262 9.83 25.44 17.58
N SER A 263 8.67 25.60 18.21
CA SER A 263 7.42 25.05 17.68
C SER A 263 6.95 25.73 16.40
N VAL A 264 7.13 27.05 16.27
CA VAL A 264 6.84 27.76 15.02
C VAL A 264 7.69 27.21 13.87
N ILE A 265 9.00 27.02 14.09
CA ILE A 265 9.91 26.45 13.08
C ILE A 265 9.51 25.01 12.71
N SER A 266 9.18 24.19 13.71
CA SER A 266 8.73 22.80 13.51
C SER A 266 7.45 22.73 12.68
N ILE A 267 6.42 23.51 13.06
CA ILE A 267 5.14 23.57 12.36
C ILE A 267 5.34 24.09 10.93
N ALA A 268 6.12 25.16 10.73
CA ALA A 268 6.41 25.70 9.40
C ALA A 268 7.07 24.67 8.49
N THR A 269 8.06 23.92 9.01
CA THR A 269 8.77 22.87 8.27
C THR A 269 7.83 21.70 7.93
N SER A 270 7.04 21.24 8.89
CA SER A 270 6.02 20.20 8.71
C SER A 270 5.02 20.59 7.62
N LEU A 271 4.45 21.80 7.71
CA LEU A 271 3.50 22.33 6.73
C LEU A 271 4.09 22.44 5.33
N TYR A 272 5.34 22.91 5.21
CA TYR A 272 6.04 22.98 3.92
C TYR A 272 6.17 21.58 3.30
N THR A 273 6.61 20.59 4.09
CA THR A 273 6.76 19.20 3.60
C THR A 273 5.44 18.57 3.19
N ILE A 274 4.38 18.72 4.01
CA ILE A 274 3.04 18.20 3.70
C ILE A 274 2.49 18.86 2.43
N LYS A 275 2.56 20.19 2.32
CA LYS A 275 2.07 20.91 1.14
C LYS A 275 2.81 20.47 -0.12
N LYS A 276 4.14 20.33 -0.05
CA LYS A 276 4.96 19.87 -1.19
C LYS A 276 4.54 18.48 -1.67
N GLN A 277 4.21 17.57 -0.75
CA GLN A 277 3.69 16.24 -1.10
C GLN A 277 2.33 16.30 -1.82
N TYR A 278 1.38 17.12 -1.34
CA TYR A 278 0.09 17.31 -2.01
C TYR A 278 0.20 17.94 -3.40
N VAL A 279 1.12 18.91 -3.58
CA VAL A 279 1.38 19.53 -4.88
C VAL A 279 1.96 18.51 -5.86
N MET A 280 2.98 17.75 -5.43
CA MET A 280 3.57 16.70 -6.26
C MET A 280 2.53 15.67 -6.74
N LEU A 281 1.62 15.25 -5.85
CA LEU A 281 0.53 14.33 -6.21
C LEU A 281 -0.48 14.97 -7.16
N ARG A 282 -0.85 16.25 -6.96
CA ARG A 282 -1.74 16.97 -7.87
C ARG A 282 -1.14 17.09 -9.27
N ASP A 283 0.13 17.47 -9.37
CA ASP A 283 0.79 17.68 -10.66
C ASP A 283 0.89 16.35 -11.45
N MET A 284 1.16 15.25 -10.75
CA MET A 284 1.19 13.90 -11.34
C MET A 284 -0.18 13.49 -11.92
N VAL A 285 -1.28 13.83 -11.25
CA VAL A 285 -2.65 13.51 -11.71
C VAL A 285 -3.12 14.48 -12.80
N ALA A 286 -2.81 15.78 -12.68
CA ALA A 286 -3.29 16.84 -13.58
C ALA A 286 -2.66 16.81 -14.97
N ALA A 287 -1.44 16.29 -15.11
CA ALA A 287 -0.74 16.19 -16.40
C ALA A 287 -1.51 15.35 -17.45
N HIS A 288 -2.55 14.61 -17.06
CA HIS A 288 -3.27 13.66 -17.91
C HIS A 288 -4.80 13.88 -17.97
N SER A 289 -5.33 15.01 -17.46
CA SER A 289 -6.79 15.14 -17.22
C SER A 289 -7.56 16.08 -18.16
N ILE A 290 -6.89 16.97 -18.90
CA ILE A 290 -7.57 17.98 -19.76
C ILE A 290 -7.12 17.83 -21.21
N VAL A 291 -8.01 17.29 -22.04
CA VAL A 291 -7.79 17.03 -23.47
C VAL A 291 -9.03 17.49 -24.25
N ARG A 292 -8.85 17.99 -25.48
CA ARG A 292 -9.97 18.27 -26.39
C ARG A 292 -10.41 16.96 -27.06
N VAL A 293 -11.70 16.71 -27.06
CA VAL A 293 -12.29 15.48 -27.60
C VAL A 293 -13.39 15.80 -28.59
N SER A 294 -13.44 15.05 -29.68
CA SER A 294 -14.52 15.12 -30.67
C SER A 294 -15.64 14.18 -30.25
N VAL A 295 -16.87 14.69 -30.12
CA VAL A 295 -18.05 13.92 -29.70
C VAL A 295 -19.11 13.95 -30.79
N CYS A 296 -19.68 12.79 -31.08
CA CYS A 296 -20.77 12.59 -32.02
C CYS A 296 -22.12 12.76 -31.29
N ARG A 297 -22.96 13.68 -31.77
CA ARG A 297 -24.30 13.95 -31.24
C ARG A 297 -25.37 13.13 -31.98
N ALA A 298 -26.57 13.06 -31.42
CA ALA A 298 -27.74 12.37 -32.00
C ALA A 298 -28.03 12.72 -33.47
N ASN A 299 -27.64 13.92 -33.92
CA ASN A 299 -27.81 14.39 -35.30
C ASN A 299 -26.68 13.93 -36.26
N ASN A 300 -25.75 13.07 -35.81
CA ASN A 300 -24.47 12.75 -36.46
C ASN A 300 -23.48 13.93 -36.61
N ASP A 301 -23.77 15.09 -36.01
CA ASP A 301 -22.83 16.21 -35.96
C ASP A 301 -21.66 15.90 -35.02
N ILE A 302 -20.44 16.25 -35.44
CA ILE A 302 -19.22 16.12 -34.64
C ILE A 302 -18.90 17.48 -34.02
N GLU A 303 -18.91 17.53 -32.69
CA GLU A 303 -18.59 18.72 -31.91
C GLU A 303 -17.29 18.49 -31.13
N GLU A 304 -16.38 19.47 -31.12
CA GLU A 304 -15.24 19.43 -30.20
C GLU A 304 -15.62 20.03 -28.84
N ILE A 305 -15.50 19.21 -27.80
CA ILE A 305 -15.71 19.62 -26.41
C ILE A 305 -14.46 19.36 -25.57
N LEU A 306 -14.44 19.88 -24.35
CA LEU A 306 -13.40 19.57 -23.37
C LEU A 306 -13.70 18.22 -22.70
N SER A 307 -12.66 17.46 -22.39
CA SER A 307 -12.77 16.17 -21.68
C SER A 307 -13.54 16.25 -20.36
N THR A 308 -13.55 17.42 -19.71
CA THR A 308 -14.24 17.71 -18.45
C THR A 308 -15.77 17.68 -18.57
N ASP A 309 -16.31 17.90 -19.77
CA ASP A 309 -17.75 17.92 -20.03
C ASP A 309 -18.33 16.56 -20.44
N LEU A 310 -17.48 15.53 -20.58
CA LEU A 310 -17.92 14.18 -20.92
C LEU A 310 -18.77 13.57 -19.80
N VAL A 311 -19.86 12.91 -20.19
CA VAL A 311 -20.72 12.14 -19.29
C VAL A 311 -20.90 10.70 -19.80
N PRO A 312 -21.26 9.74 -18.93
CA PRO A 312 -21.62 8.40 -19.37
C PRO A 312 -22.71 8.42 -20.46
N GLY A 313 -22.41 7.81 -21.60
CA GLY A 313 -23.26 7.69 -22.79
C GLY A 313 -22.90 8.62 -23.94
N ASP A 314 -22.00 9.58 -23.76
CA ASP A 314 -21.46 10.35 -24.89
C ASP A 314 -20.69 9.42 -25.84
N VAL A 315 -20.75 9.69 -27.15
CA VAL A 315 -19.99 8.94 -28.17
C VAL A 315 -18.81 9.78 -28.62
N MET A 316 -17.60 9.37 -28.27
CA MET A 316 -16.37 10.02 -28.69
C MET A 316 -15.82 9.43 -29.99
N VAL A 317 -15.24 10.29 -30.82
CA VAL A 317 -14.49 9.92 -32.03
C VAL A 317 -13.01 9.93 -31.71
N ILE A 318 -12.33 8.81 -31.93
CA ILE A 318 -10.90 8.67 -31.64
C ILE A 318 -10.09 9.14 -32.86
N PRO A 319 -9.18 10.11 -32.72
CA PRO A 319 -8.35 10.60 -33.82
C PRO A 319 -7.36 9.54 -34.32
N SER A 320 -6.93 9.65 -35.58
CA SER A 320 -5.90 8.79 -36.19
C SER A 320 -4.52 8.97 -35.55
N ASN A 321 -4.17 10.22 -35.20
CA ASN A 321 -2.83 10.62 -34.74
C ASN A 321 -2.59 10.31 -33.24
N GLY A 322 -3.39 9.41 -32.66
CA GLY A 322 -3.34 9.04 -31.26
C GLY A 322 -3.94 10.07 -30.30
N THR A 323 -4.34 9.63 -29.11
CA THR A 323 -4.88 10.48 -28.03
C THR A 323 -4.77 9.78 -26.68
N ILE A 324 -4.62 10.56 -25.60
CA ILE A 324 -4.72 10.03 -24.25
C ILE A 324 -6.20 9.94 -23.88
N MET A 325 -6.64 8.76 -23.49
CA MET A 325 -8.04 8.51 -23.11
C MET A 325 -8.41 9.25 -21.82
N PRO A 326 -9.40 10.15 -21.83
CA PRO A 326 -9.79 10.92 -20.64
C PRO A 326 -10.81 10.22 -19.74
N CYS A 327 -11.41 9.12 -20.19
CA CYS A 327 -12.46 8.37 -19.49
C CYS A 327 -12.39 6.88 -19.87
N ASP A 328 -13.17 6.04 -19.19
CA ASP A 328 -13.35 4.65 -19.59
C ASP A 328 -14.47 4.60 -20.64
N ALA A 329 -14.18 4.06 -21.84
CA ALA A 329 -15.07 4.06 -22.98
C ALA A 329 -15.02 2.74 -23.76
N VAL A 330 -16.16 2.28 -24.28
CA VAL A 330 -16.29 1.03 -25.04
C VAL A 330 -16.25 1.30 -26.53
N LEU A 331 -15.43 0.56 -27.26
CA LEU A 331 -15.26 0.69 -28.69
C LEU A 331 -16.43 0.06 -29.45
N VAL A 332 -17.14 0.86 -30.25
CA VAL A 332 -18.32 0.44 -31.03
C VAL A 332 -17.98 0.23 -32.51
N SER A 333 -17.08 1.07 -33.05
CA SER A 333 -16.57 0.93 -34.42
C SER A 333 -15.07 1.17 -34.47
N GLY A 334 -14.39 0.48 -35.40
CA GLY A 334 -12.93 0.55 -35.60
C GLY A 334 -12.14 -0.33 -34.64
N THR A 335 -10.81 -0.28 -34.77
CA THR A 335 -9.87 -0.93 -33.87
C THR A 335 -8.81 0.08 -33.43
N CYS A 336 -8.32 -0.04 -32.20
CA CYS A 336 -7.32 0.88 -31.64
C CYS A 336 -6.11 0.10 -31.13
N ILE A 337 -4.91 0.62 -31.36
CA ILE A 337 -3.68 0.17 -30.69
C ILE A 337 -3.45 1.10 -29.52
N VAL A 338 -3.46 0.54 -28.30
CA VAL A 338 -3.34 1.31 -27.06
C VAL A 338 -2.13 0.88 -26.25
N ASN A 339 -1.48 1.85 -25.64
CA ASN A 339 -0.52 1.62 -24.59
C ASN A 339 -1.24 1.70 -23.24
N GLU A 340 -1.44 0.53 -22.62
CA GLU A 340 -2.08 0.42 -21.29
C GLU A 340 -1.07 0.39 -20.14
N SER A 341 0.20 0.72 -20.39
CA SER A 341 1.26 0.70 -19.36
C SER A 341 0.94 1.53 -18.13
N MET A 342 0.09 2.55 -18.28
CA MET A 342 -0.42 3.31 -17.16
C MET A 342 -1.21 2.39 -16.20
N LEU A 343 -2.29 1.77 -16.66
CA LEU A 343 -3.15 0.99 -15.77
C LEU A 343 -2.63 -0.43 -15.47
N THR A 344 -1.94 -1.03 -16.43
CA THR A 344 -1.51 -2.44 -16.39
C THR A 344 -0.03 -2.60 -16.05
N GLY A 345 0.76 -1.52 -16.10
CA GLY A 345 2.21 -1.59 -15.89
C GLY A 345 2.97 -2.29 -17.03
N GLU A 346 2.26 -2.93 -17.96
CA GLU A 346 2.85 -3.62 -19.11
C GLU A 346 3.17 -2.61 -20.21
N SER A 347 4.43 -2.58 -20.64
CA SER A 347 4.91 -1.65 -21.68
C SER A 347 4.48 -2.03 -23.10
N VAL A 348 3.90 -3.22 -23.27
CA VAL A 348 3.52 -3.79 -24.56
C VAL A 348 2.20 -3.17 -25.05
N PRO A 349 2.15 -2.60 -26.26
CA PRO A 349 0.90 -2.12 -26.85
C PRO A 349 -0.10 -3.25 -27.09
N VAL A 350 -1.37 -2.99 -26.79
CA VAL A 350 -2.48 -3.94 -26.93
C VAL A 350 -3.43 -3.47 -28.02
N THR A 351 -3.91 -4.40 -28.87
CA THR A 351 -4.94 -4.10 -29.87
C THR A 351 -6.34 -4.32 -29.29
N LYS A 352 -7.16 -3.27 -29.31
CA LYS A 352 -8.56 -3.24 -28.89
C LYS A 352 -9.47 -3.33 -30.10
N THR A 353 -10.46 -4.22 -30.02
CA THR A 353 -11.43 -4.47 -31.09
C THR A 353 -12.80 -3.92 -30.71
N ASN A 354 -13.61 -3.56 -31.69
CA ASN A 354 -14.98 -3.13 -31.43
C ASN A 354 -15.83 -4.25 -30.83
N LEU A 355 -16.85 -3.88 -30.05
CA LEU A 355 -17.83 -4.79 -29.48
C LEU A 355 -18.61 -5.47 -30.63
N PRO A 356 -18.84 -6.80 -30.62
CA PRO A 356 -19.60 -7.49 -31.66
C PRO A 356 -21.03 -6.96 -31.78
N ASN A 357 -21.55 -6.80 -33.00
CA ASN A 357 -22.92 -6.32 -33.26
C ASN A 357 -23.86 -7.50 -33.59
N PRO A 358 -24.95 -7.73 -32.82
CA PRO A 358 -25.90 -8.82 -33.09
C PRO A 358 -26.72 -8.67 -34.37
N GLY A 359 -26.84 -7.46 -34.94
CA GLY A 359 -27.65 -7.22 -36.15
C GLY A 359 -27.10 -7.87 -37.43
N THR A 360 -25.83 -8.25 -37.44
CA THR A 360 -25.12 -8.87 -38.56
C THR A 360 -24.99 -10.39 -38.40
N GLY A 361 -26.10 -11.09 -38.11
CA GLY A 361 -26.16 -12.57 -38.15
C GLY A 361 -25.21 -13.33 -37.22
N ASP A 362 -24.58 -12.64 -36.26
CA ASP A 362 -23.55 -13.18 -35.38
C ASP A 362 -24.22 -13.73 -34.10
N GLY A 363 -24.79 -14.93 -34.24
CA GLY A 363 -25.49 -15.64 -33.15
C GLY A 363 -24.54 -16.33 -32.19
N GLY A 364 -23.72 -15.57 -31.46
CA GLY A 364 -22.93 -16.07 -30.32
C GLY A 364 -23.61 -15.78 -28.98
N GLU A 365 -23.42 -16.65 -27.98
CA GLU A 365 -23.94 -16.49 -26.61
C GLU A 365 -23.48 -15.17 -25.94
N GLU A 366 -22.38 -14.56 -26.39
CA GLU A 366 -21.84 -13.27 -25.94
C GLU A 366 -22.68 -12.05 -26.35
N ALA A 367 -23.62 -12.19 -27.29
CA ALA A 367 -24.41 -11.05 -27.78
C ALA A 367 -25.58 -10.65 -26.85
N GLY A 368 -26.01 -11.59 -25.98
CA GLY A 368 -27.08 -11.39 -25.01
C GLY A 368 -26.61 -11.10 -23.59
N SER A 369 -25.30 -11.16 -23.31
CA SER A 369 -24.75 -10.88 -21.98
C SER A 369 -24.79 -9.38 -21.66
N ALA A 370 -24.96 -9.08 -20.37
CA ALA A 370 -24.83 -7.72 -19.86
C ALA A 370 -23.38 -7.24 -20.04
N TYR A 371 -23.19 -5.99 -20.45
CA TYR A 371 -21.85 -5.43 -20.55
C TYR A 371 -21.22 -5.33 -19.15
N ASN A 372 -20.13 -6.06 -18.96
CA ASN A 372 -19.23 -5.96 -17.82
C ASN A 372 -17.84 -5.52 -18.30
N THR A 373 -17.26 -4.50 -17.66
CA THR A 373 -15.93 -3.97 -18.01
C THR A 373 -14.80 -4.99 -17.82
N GLU A 374 -14.92 -5.92 -16.87
CA GLU A 374 -13.91 -6.97 -16.65
C GLU A 374 -13.95 -8.05 -17.74
N GLU A 375 -15.14 -8.53 -18.10
CA GLU A 375 -15.31 -9.55 -19.14
C GLU A 375 -15.01 -8.98 -20.54
N HIS A 376 -15.43 -7.73 -20.79
CA HIS A 376 -15.27 -7.06 -22.08
C HIS A 376 -14.06 -6.13 -22.14
N LYS A 377 -13.05 -6.34 -21.30
CA LYS A 377 -11.81 -5.53 -21.23
C LYS A 377 -11.14 -5.32 -22.60
N ARG A 378 -11.29 -6.27 -23.53
CA ARG A 378 -10.77 -6.18 -24.91
C ARG A 378 -11.44 -5.11 -25.77
N HIS A 379 -12.68 -4.77 -25.46
CA HIS A 379 -13.48 -3.78 -26.16
C HIS A 379 -13.46 -2.42 -25.46
N THR A 380 -12.89 -2.35 -24.26
CA THR A 380 -12.88 -1.14 -23.43
C THR A 380 -11.51 -0.45 -23.47
N LEU A 381 -11.54 0.85 -23.74
CA LEU A 381 -10.45 1.81 -23.63
C LEU A 381 -10.54 2.47 -22.26
N PHE A 382 -9.44 2.52 -21.52
CA PHE A 382 -9.46 3.01 -20.14
C PHE A 382 -8.82 4.39 -19.99
N CYS A 383 -9.27 5.14 -18.98
CA CYS A 383 -8.77 6.47 -18.64
C CYS A 383 -7.27 6.43 -18.34
N GLY A 384 -6.50 7.32 -18.98
CA GLY A 384 -5.05 7.40 -18.89
C GLY A 384 -4.29 6.56 -19.90
N THR A 385 -4.92 5.60 -20.58
CA THR A 385 -4.25 4.85 -21.66
C THR A 385 -3.97 5.75 -22.85
N ASN A 386 -2.84 5.54 -23.52
CA ASN A 386 -2.49 6.30 -24.71
C ASN A 386 -2.87 5.50 -25.96
N VAL A 387 -3.83 5.99 -26.75
CA VAL A 387 -4.11 5.44 -28.08
C VAL A 387 -2.98 5.87 -29.00
N ILE A 388 -2.23 4.91 -29.52
CA ILE A 388 -1.10 5.16 -30.43
C ILE A 388 -1.63 5.36 -31.85
N GLN A 389 -2.47 4.43 -32.31
CA GLN A 389 -2.97 4.40 -33.69
C GLN A 389 -4.39 3.83 -33.72
N THR A 390 -5.22 4.32 -34.64
CA THR A 390 -6.52 3.73 -34.96
C THR A 390 -6.50 3.08 -36.34
N ARG A 391 -7.21 1.97 -36.51
CA ARG A 391 -7.40 1.31 -37.81
C ARG A 391 -8.89 1.19 -38.09
N PHE A 392 -9.32 1.60 -39.28
CA PHE A 392 -10.73 1.65 -39.68
C PHE A 392 -10.93 1.26 -41.15
N TYR A 393 -12.16 0.85 -41.50
CA TYR A 393 -12.57 0.57 -42.87
C TYR A 393 -12.85 1.89 -43.59
N THR A 394 -12.42 2.00 -44.85
CA THR A 394 -12.50 3.21 -45.69
C THR A 394 -13.73 4.09 -45.41
N GLY A 395 -13.50 5.26 -44.81
CA GLY A 395 -14.52 6.30 -44.58
C GLY A 395 -15.29 6.23 -43.25
N GLU A 396 -15.12 5.18 -42.44
CA GLU A 396 -15.79 5.08 -41.13
C GLU A 396 -14.92 5.64 -39.99
N LEU A 397 -15.52 6.46 -39.14
CA LEU A 397 -14.86 7.00 -37.95
C LEU A 397 -14.83 5.96 -36.83
N VAL A 398 -13.71 5.90 -36.10
CA VAL A 398 -13.57 5.08 -34.90
C VAL A 398 -14.37 5.71 -33.76
N LYS A 399 -15.44 5.05 -33.32
CA LYS A 399 -16.39 5.55 -32.31
C LYS A 399 -16.31 4.73 -31.02
N ALA A 400 -16.27 5.41 -29.88
CA ALA A 400 -16.33 4.79 -28.55
C ALA A 400 -17.40 5.45 -27.67
N VAL A 401 -18.14 4.67 -26.88
CA VAL A 401 -19.18 5.16 -25.95
C VAL A 401 -18.58 5.28 -24.55
N VAL A 402 -18.70 6.44 -23.92
CA VAL A 402 -18.21 6.69 -22.56
C VAL A 402 -19.02 5.88 -21.55
N VAL A 403 -18.37 5.08 -20.70
CA VAL A 403 -19.01 4.25 -19.66
C VAL A 403 -18.88 4.87 -18.27
N ARG A 404 -17.65 5.25 -17.88
CA ARG A 404 -17.35 5.82 -16.55
C ARG A 404 -16.53 7.10 -16.69
N THR A 405 -16.71 8.03 -15.75
CA THR A 405 -16.01 9.33 -15.71
C THR A 405 -15.49 9.66 -14.31
N GLY A 406 -14.46 10.52 -14.23
CA GLY A 406 -13.89 11.03 -12.99
C GLY A 406 -13.33 9.96 -12.05
N PHE A 407 -13.63 10.08 -10.75
CA PHE A 407 -13.18 9.14 -9.70
C PHE A 407 -13.77 7.73 -9.82
N SER A 408 -14.81 7.52 -10.66
CA SER A 408 -15.41 6.20 -10.89
C SER A 408 -14.63 5.37 -11.92
N THR A 409 -13.77 6.00 -12.73
CA THR A 409 -12.89 5.30 -13.70
C THR A 409 -11.85 4.43 -12.99
N ALA A 410 -11.26 3.47 -13.71
CA ALA A 410 -10.18 2.63 -13.19
C ALA A 410 -9.02 3.47 -12.60
N LYS A 411 -8.55 4.49 -13.35
CA LYS A 411 -7.52 5.44 -12.89
C LYS A 411 -7.98 6.24 -11.67
N GLY A 412 -9.23 6.72 -11.68
CA GLY A 412 -9.82 7.48 -10.58
C GLY A 412 -9.89 6.72 -9.26
N GLN A 413 -10.26 5.44 -9.32
CA GLN A 413 -10.30 4.55 -8.16
C GLN A 413 -8.91 4.31 -7.57
N LEU A 414 -7.90 4.11 -8.42
CA LEU A 414 -6.49 4.01 -7.99
C LEU A 414 -6.05 5.27 -7.23
N VAL A 415 -6.25 6.46 -7.81
CA VAL A 415 -5.91 7.75 -7.20
C VAL A 415 -6.68 7.98 -5.89
N ARG A 416 -7.97 7.64 -5.84
CA ARG A 416 -8.79 7.72 -4.61
C ARG A 416 -8.17 6.92 -3.48
N SER A 417 -7.72 5.71 -3.78
CA SER A 417 -7.15 4.82 -2.77
C SER A 417 -5.78 5.28 -2.23
N ILE A 418 -5.06 6.11 -2.98
CA ILE A 418 -3.81 6.76 -2.56
C ILE A 418 -4.09 7.98 -1.67
N LEU A 419 -5.14 8.74 -1.97
CA LEU A 419 -5.57 9.89 -1.17
C LEU A 419 -6.13 9.49 0.20
N TYR A 420 -6.82 8.36 0.25
CA TYR A 420 -7.48 7.85 1.44
C TYR A 420 -7.00 6.42 1.77
N PRO A 421 -5.73 6.24 2.17
CA PRO A 421 -5.19 4.91 2.45
C PRO A 421 -5.82 4.29 3.70
N LYS A 422 -6.02 2.96 3.69
CA LYS A 422 -6.42 2.23 4.89
C LYS A 422 -5.35 2.41 5.99
N PRO A 423 -5.75 2.68 7.25
CA PRO A 423 -4.80 2.78 8.35
C PRO A 423 -4.09 1.43 8.59
N THR A 424 -2.81 1.48 8.93
CA THR A 424 -2.00 0.30 9.30
C THR A 424 -1.75 0.30 10.81
N ASP A 425 -1.89 -0.84 11.50
CA ASP A 425 -1.85 -0.91 12.99
C ASP A 425 -0.39 -0.94 13.44
N PHE A 426 0.25 0.23 13.47
CA PHE A 426 1.59 0.28 14.03
C PHE A 426 1.57 0.53 15.54
N LYS A 427 1.78 -0.56 16.29
CA LYS A 427 1.82 -0.61 17.75
C LYS A 427 2.68 0.47 18.40
N LEU A 428 3.74 0.95 17.72
CA LEU A 428 4.62 2.00 18.21
C LEU A 428 3.88 3.27 18.67
N TYR A 429 2.99 3.82 17.84
CA TYR A 429 2.33 5.09 18.18
C TYR A 429 1.29 4.91 19.29
N ARG A 430 0.56 3.79 19.26
CA ARG A 430 -0.38 3.43 20.32
C ARG A 430 0.34 3.24 21.66
N ASP A 431 1.46 2.52 21.65
CA ASP A 431 2.28 2.30 22.84
C ASP A 431 2.90 3.62 23.34
N ALA A 432 3.26 4.54 22.44
CA ALA A 432 3.76 5.87 22.82
C ALA A 432 2.70 6.69 23.58
N TYR A 433 1.44 6.67 23.14
CA TYR A 433 0.34 7.29 23.87
C TYR A 433 0.05 6.59 25.21
N LEU A 434 0.11 5.27 25.26
CA LEU A 434 -0.07 4.52 26.52
C LEU A 434 1.06 4.81 27.52
N PHE A 435 2.29 4.96 27.02
CA PHE A 435 3.42 5.37 27.85
C PHE A 435 3.31 6.82 28.32
N LEU A 436 2.84 7.73 27.46
CA LEU A 436 2.54 9.11 27.87
C LEU A 436 1.53 9.14 29.02
N LEU A 437 0.50 8.29 28.97
CA LEU A 437 -0.46 8.14 30.08
C LEU A 437 0.20 7.63 31.36
N CYS A 438 1.20 6.74 31.25
CA CYS A 438 2.00 6.31 32.40
C CYS A 438 2.83 7.45 33.00
N LEU A 439 3.43 8.31 32.16
CA LEU A 439 4.15 9.49 32.62
C LEU A 439 3.23 10.48 33.34
N VAL A 440 2.02 10.71 32.83
CA VAL A 440 1.01 11.55 33.50
C VAL A 440 0.62 10.97 34.88
N ALA A 441 0.56 9.64 35.02
CA ALA A 441 0.33 9.02 36.33
C ALA A 441 1.47 9.28 37.32
N VAL A 442 2.73 9.25 36.87
CA VAL A 442 3.90 9.60 37.69
C VAL A 442 3.87 11.10 38.05
N ALA A 443 3.55 11.97 37.09
CA ALA A 443 3.36 13.39 37.35
C ALA A 443 2.29 13.65 38.43
N GLY A 444 1.20 12.88 38.41
CA GLY A 444 0.15 12.95 39.43
C GLY A 444 0.64 12.66 40.85
N ILE A 445 1.62 11.76 41.01
CA ILE A 445 2.25 11.49 42.32
C ILE A 445 3.05 12.71 42.78
N GLY A 446 3.84 13.32 41.88
CA GLY A 446 4.60 14.55 42.17
C GLY A 446 3.69 15.74 42.47
N PHE A 447 2.59 15.87 41.74
CA PHE A 447 1.58 16.90 41.94
C PHE A 447 1.00 16.83 43.36
N VAL A 448 0.58 15.63 43.81
CA VAL A 448 0.05 15.45 45.17
C VAL A 448 1.13 15.71 46.22
N TYR A 449 2.36 15.24 45.98
CA TYR A 449 3.50 15.48 46.88
C TYR A 449 3.78 16.98 47.06
N SER A 450 3.83 17.74 45.97
CA SER A 450 4.04 19.19 46.00
C SER A 450 2.94 19.92 46.78
N ILE A 451 1.67 19.61 46.51
CA ILE A 451 0.55 20.20 47.26
C ILE A 451 0.67 19.94 48.77
N VAL A 452 0.96 18.70 49.17
CA VAL A 452 1.09 18.35 50.60
C VAL A 452 2.24 19.12 51.23
N LEU A 453 3.38 19.18 50.55
CA LEU A 453 4.57 19.87 51.04
C LEU A 453 4.35 21.39 51.15
N SER A 454 3.79 22.03 50.13
CA SER A 454 3.57 23.47 50.13
C SER A 454 2.49 23.90 51.13
N ILE A 455 1.50 23.04 51.43
CA ILE A 455 0.57 23.24 52.56
C ILE A 455 1.29 23.16 53.90
N MET A 456 2.20 22.19 54.07
CA MET A 456 2.98 22.06 55.31
C MET A 456 3.91 23.26 55.56
N ASN A 457 4.38 23.89 54.49
CA ASN A 457 5.29 25.05 54.54
C ASN A 457 4.55 26.41 54.50
N GLU A 458 3.20 26.43 54.62
CA GLU A 458 2.38 27.65 54.66
C GLU A 458 2.53 28.60 53.46
N VAL A 459 2.75 28.05 52.25
CA VAL A 459 2.95 28.81 51.00
C VAL A 459 1.62 29.38 50.47
N PRO A 460 1.59 30.57 49.82
CA PRO A 460 0.37 31.14 49.24
C PRO A 460 -0.29 30.24 48.18
N ALA A 461 -1.63 30.17 48.20
CA ALA A 461 -2.40 29.27 47.31
C ALA A 461 -2.16 29.49 45.80
N LYS A 462 -1.84 30.73 45.37
CA LYS A 462 -1.49 31.02 43.96
C LYS A 462 -0.24 30.24 43.54
N THR A 463 0.81 30.32 44.35
CA THR A 463 2.10 29.65 44.13
C THR A 463 1.94 28.13 44.17
N ILE A 464 1.16 27.60 45.14
CA ILE A 464 0.86 26.16 45.21
C ILE A 464 0.25 25.63 43.90
N ILE A 465 -0.71 26.35 43.32
CA ILE A 465 -1.38 25.92 42.08
C ILE A 465 -0.40 25.93 40.90
N ILE A 466 0.42 26.97 40.78
CA ILE A 466 1.36 27.13 39.66
C ILE A 466 2.48 26.08 39.75
N GLU A 467 3.18 25.98 40.88
CA GLU A 467 4.27 25.02 41.11
C GLU A 467 3.80 23.58 40.95
N SER A 468 2.61 23.23 41.47
CA SER A 468 2.10 21.87 41.34
C SER A 468 1.80 21.53 39.88
N LEU A 469 1.20 22.46 39.12
CA LEU A 469 0.90 22.25 37.71
C LEU A 469 2.17 22.22 36.84
N ASP A 470 3.25 22.93 37.21
CA ASP A 470 4.53 22.91 36.49
C ASP A 470 5.19 21.53 36.50
N ILE A 471 5.07 20.77 37.60
CA ILE A 471 5.53 19.37 37.66
C ILE A 471 4.91 18.52 36.55
N VAL A 472 3.65 18.80 36.20
CA VAL A 472 2.93 18.09 35.14
C VAL A 472 3.48 18.46 33.76
N THR A 473 3.86 19.71 33.53
CA THR A 473 4.41 20.19 32.24
C THR A 473 5.83 19.64 32.01
N ILE A 474 6.69 19.64 33.05
CA ILE A 474 8.07 19.13 33.00
C ILE A 474 8.12 17.63 32.65
N THR A 475 7.12 16.87 33.11
CA THR A 475 7.07 15.42 32.89
C THR A 475 6.83 15.04 31.42
N VAL A 476 6.24 15.93 30.61
CA VAL A 476 5.91 15.68 29.21
C VAL A 476 6.82 16.48 28.27
N PRO A 477 7.78 15.82 27.60
CA PRO A 477 8.63 16.44 26.59
C PRO A 477 7.91 17.26 25.50
N PRO A 478 8.21 18.55 25.31
CA PRO A 478 7.70 19.30 24.16
C PRO A 478 8.27 18.78 22.82
N ALA A 479 9.52 18.28 22.83
CA ALA A 479 10.21 17.85 21.61
C ALA A 479 9.93 16.39 21.18
N LEU A 480 9.13 15.61 21.94
CA LEU A 480 8.96 14.16 21.69
C LEU A 480 8.41 13.83 20.30
N PRO A 481 7.37 14.50 19.77
CA PRO A 481 6.86 14.21 18.41
C PRO A 481 7.89 14.50 17.30
N ALA A 482 8.63 15.60 17.44
CA ALA A 482 9.67 15.99 16.49
C ALA A 482 10.84 15.00 16.51
N ALA A 483 11.26 14.59 17.71
CA ALA A 483 12.32 13.62 17.94
C ALA A 483 12.01 12.26 17.30
N MET A 484 10.78 11.75 17.49
CA MET A 484 10.36 10.48 16.89
C MET A 484 10.34 10.52 15.36
N THR A 485 10.01 11.67 14.78
CA THR A 485 9.94 11.87 13.32
C THR A 485 11.32 12.03 12.68
N ALA A 486 12.29 12.60 13.40
CA ALA A 486 13.65 12.85 12.91
C ALA A 486 14.33 11.57 12.39
N GLY A 487 14.25 10.46 13.16
CA GLY A 487 14.82 9.17 12.75
C GLY A 487 14.26 8.64 11.43
N ILE A 488 12.95 8.82 11.20
CA ILE A 488 12.27 8.40 9.97
C ILE A 488 12.70 9.26 8.78
N VAL A 489 12.75 10.58 8.96
CA VAL A 489 13.14 11.53 7.90
C VAL A 489 14.60 11.29 7.47
N TYR A 490 15.49 11.01 8.41
CA TYR A 490 16.88 10.69 8.07
C TYR A 490 16.99 9.34 7.34
N ALA A 491 16.23 8.32 7.75
CA ALA A 491 16.17 7.05 7.02
C ALA A 491 15.63 7.23 5.59
N GLN A 492 14.57 8.03 5.41
CA GLN A 492 14.03 8.35 4.08
C GLN A 492 15.08 9.05 3.19
N ARG A 493 15.86 9.98 3.74
CA ARG A 493 16.96 10.63 3.01
C ARG A 493 18.04 9.64 2.60
N ARG A 494 18.38 8.66 3.44
CA ARG A 494 19.36 7.60 3.10
C ARG A 494 18.84 6.66 2.01
N LEU A 495 17.59 6.21 2.13
CA LEU A 495 16.94 5.39 1.11
C LEU A 495 16.90 6.09 -0.26
N LYS A 496 16.58 7.40 -0.27
CA LYS A 496 16.57 8.20 -1.50
C LYS A 496 17.95 8.24 -2.18
N ARG A 497 19.05 8.26 -1.43
CA ARG A 497 20.42 8.21 -1.99
C ARG A 497 20.75 6.86 -2.63
N ILE A 498 20.15 5.78 -2.13
CA ILE A 498 20.30 4.42 -2.66
C ILE A 498 19.40 4.19 -3.90
N GLY A 499 18.53 5.16 -4.22
CA GLY A 499 17.59 5.06 -5.34
C GLY A 499 16.24 4.43 -4.97
N ILE A 500 15.92 4.34 -3.67
CA ILE A 500 14.61 3.89 -3.18
C ILE A 500 13.80 5.11 -2.73
N PHE A 501 12.73 5.39 -3.45
CA PHE A 501 11.79 6.47 -3.13
C PHE A 501 10.68 5.95 -2.23
N CYS A 502 10.24 6.79 -1.29
CA CYS A 502 9.23 6.43 -0.30
C CYS A 502 8.15 7.50 -0.27
N ILE A 503 6.90 7.11 -0.53
CA ILE A 503 5.72 7.99 -0.50
C ILE A 503 5.19 8.13 0.94
N SER A 504 5.22 7.04 1.73
CA SER A 504 4.71 6.99 3.10
C SER A 504 5.82 6.71 4.13
N PRO A 505 6.44 7.75 4.74
CA PRO A 505 7.61 7.57 5.60
C PRO A 505 7.36 6.68 6.83
N GLN A 506 6.14 6.65 7.37
CA GLN A 506 5.78 5.84 8.53
C GLN A 506 5.95 4.34 8.27
N ARG A 507 5.78 3.88 7.03
CA ARG A 507 5.97 2.46 6.65
C ARG A 507 7.44 2.00 6.74
N ILE A 508 8.41 2.92 6.78
CA ILE A 508 9.84 2.58 6.94
C ILE A 508 10.07 1.82 8.26
N ASN A 509 9.43 2.26 9.36
CA ASN A 509 9.55 1.58 10.65
C ASN A 509 8.87 0.20 10.67
N ILE A 510 7.77 0.05 9.92
CA ILE A 510 7.07 -1.23 9.76
C ILE A 510 7.97 -2.22 9.00
N CYS A 511 8.74 -1.76 8.02
CA CYS A 511 9.68 -2.60 7.27
C CYS A 511 10.75 -3.25 8.16
N GLY A 512 11.05 -2.67 9.33
CA GLY A 512 11.94 -3.28 10.31
C GLY A 512 11.42 -4.59 10.94
N GLN A 513 10.11 -4.83 10.88
CA GLN A 513 9.44 -6.01 11.45
C GLN A 513 9.15 -7.12 10.42
N ILE A 514 9.40 -6.86 9.13
CA ILE A 514 9.16 -7.82 8.05
C ILE A 514 9.85 -9.15 8.35
N ASN A 515 9.07 -10.23 8.27
CA ASN A 515 9.53 -11.61 8.45
C ASN A 515 9.15 -12.52 7.28
N LEU A 516 8.36 -12.03 6.33
CA LEU A 516 8.01 -12.74 5.11
C LEU A 516 7.99 -11.76 3.93
N VAL A 517 8.61 -12.15 2.82
CA VAL A 517 8.59 -11.37 1.58
C VAL A 517 8.04 -12.23 0.45
N CYS A 518 7.00 -11.74 -0.20
CA CYS A 518 6.45 -12.28 -1.43
C CYS A 518 7.16 -11.64 -2.63
N PHE A 519 7.51 -12.45 -3.64
CA PHE A 519 8.13 -12.02 -4.89
C PHE A 519 7.30 -12.47 -6.08
N ASP A 520 7.06 -11.58 -7.05
CA ASP A 520 6.67 -12.03 -8.39
C ASP A 520 7.86 -12.69 -9.09
N LYS A 521 7.57 -13.58 -10.04
CA LYS A 521 8.58 -14.34 -10.78
C LYS A 521 9.07 -13.58 -12.01
N THR A 522 8.16 -13.28 -12.94
CA THR A 522 8.49 -12.63 -14.22
C THR A 522 8.83 -11.18 -13.97
N GLY A 523 9.93 -10.68 -14.54
CA GLY A 523 10.38 -9.30 -14.41
C GLY A 523 10.88 -8.86 -13.04
N THR A 524 10.54 -9.59 -11.97
CA THR A 524 11.10 -9.42 -10.63
C THR A 524 12.31 -10.34 -10.37
N LEU A 525 12.11 -11.66 -10.36
CA LEU A 525 13.19 -12.65 -10.11
C LEU A 525 13.94 -13.04 -11.40
N THR A 526 13.21 -13.11 -12.51
CA THR A 526 13.73 -13.36 -13.86
C THR A 526 13.82 -12.05 -14.65
N GLU A 527 14.57 -12.06 -15.76
CA GLU A 527 14.59 -10.95 -16.72
C GLU A 527 13.20 -10.77 -17.40
N ASP A 528 12.96 -9.59 -18.00
CA ASP A 528 11.68 -9.19 -18.62
C ASP A 528 11.40 -9.85 -20.00
N GLY A 529 12.21 -10.84 -20.39
CA GLY A 529 12.17 -11.47 -21.71
C GLY A 529 12.20 -13.00 -21.67
N LEU A 530 11.77 -13.60 -22.77
CA LEU A 530 11.85 -15.05 -23.04
C LEU A 530 12.92 -15.28 -24.10
N ASP A 531 13.93 -16.08 -23.79
CA ASP A 531 14.91 -16.49 -24.78
C ASP A 531 14.49 -17.80 -25.43
N LEU A 532 14.60 -17.89 -26.76
CA LEU A 532 14.39 -19.15 -27.47
C LEU A 532 15.55 -20.08 -27.15
N TRP A 533 15.26 -21.21 -26.49
CA TRP A 533 16.26 -22.22 -26.17
C TRP A 533 16.41 -23.23 -27.31
N GLY A 534 15.29 -23.61 -27.94
CA GLY A 534 15.32 -24.52 -29.08
C GLY A 534 13.95 -24.87 -29.62
N VAL A 535 13.94 -25.58 -30.75
CA VAL A 535 12.73 -26.05 -31.43
C VAL A 535 12.76 -27.58 -31.53
N GLN A 536 11.60 -28.21 -31.33
CA GLN A 536 11.43 -29.65 -31.47
C GLN A 536 10.28 -29.98 -32.41
N ARG A 537 10.61 -30.39 -33.63
CA ARG A 537 9.65 -30.69 -34.70
C ARG A 537 9.15 -32.13 -34.63
N VAL A 538 7.94 -32.36 -35.15
CA VAL A 538 7.36 -33.69 -35.32
C VAL A 538 7.28 -34.02 -36.80
N GLU A 539 7.86 -35.16 -37.18
CA GLU A 539 7.72 -35.75 -38.51
C GLU A 539 7.34 -37.23 -38.33
N ASN A 540 6.33 -37.68 -39.09
CA ASN A 540 5.80 -39.06 -39.03
C ASN A 540 5.43 -39.54 -37.62
N GLY A 541 4.85 -38.67 -36.77
CA GLY A 541 4.42 -39.01 -35.41
C GLY A 541 5.57 -39.21 -34.40
N SER A 542 6.79 -38.79 -34.74
CA SER A 542 7.97 -38.88 -33.85
C SER A 542 8.67 -37.53 -33.72
N PHE A 543 9.25 -37.25 -32.54
CA PHE A 543 10.04 -36.04 -32.32
C PHE A 543 11.42 -36.17 -32.97
N HIS A 544 11.81 -35.15 -33.74
CA HIS A 544 13.17 -34.99 -34.26
C HIS A 544 14.13 -34.45 -33.18
N LEU A 545 15.45 -34.56 -33.39
CA LEU A 545 16.49 -33.97 -32.54
C LEU A 545 16.26 -32.45 -32.39
N SER A 546 16.48 -31.93 -31.18
CA SER A 546 16.33 -30.49 -30.88
C SER A 546 17.31 -29.68 -31.73
N GLU A 547 16.80 -28.67 -32.42
CA GLU A 547 17.59 -27.75 -33.24
C GLU A 547 17.67 -26.39 -32.54
N GLU A 548 18.88 -25.88 -32.33
CA GLU A 548 19.12 -24.59 -31.65
C GLU A 548 18.68 -23.37 -32.49
N ASN A 549 18.62 -23.49 -33.82
CA ASN A 549 18.39 -22.36 -34.72
C ASN A 549 17.35 -22.68 -35.82
N ALA A 550 16.27 -21.89 -35.87
CA ALA A 550 15.16 -22.05 -36.83
C ALA A 550 15.46 -21.52 -38.24
N TYR A 551 16.56 -20.78 -38.44
CA TYR A 551 16.91 -20.09 -39.71
C TYR A 551 17.75 -20.92 -40.70
N LYS A 552 17.89 -22.24 -40.52
CA LYS A 552 18.61 -23.08 -41.52
C LYS A 552 17.82 -23.11 -42.85
N GLU A 553 18.53 -23.01 -43.98
CA GLU A 553 17.95 -22.90 -45.35
C GLU A 553 16.88 -23.98 -45.67
N ASN A 554 17.04 -25.21 -45.16
CA ASN A 554 16.08 -26.30 -45.35
C ASN A 554 14.74 -26.12 -44.59
N LEU A 555 14.71 -25.26 -43.56
CA LEU A 555 13.56 -25.07 -42.65
C LEU A 555 12.67 -23.88 -43.03
N VAL A 556 13.19 -22.94 -43.84
CA VAL A 556 12.52 -21.68 -44.17
C VAL A 556 11.18 -21.92 -44.87
N LYS A 557 11.06 -22.96 -45.71
CA LYS A 557 9.80 -23.33 -46.40
C LYS A 557 8.91 -24.31 -45.60
N SER A 558 9.27 -24.66 -44.37
CA SER A 558 8.48 -25.62 -43.58
C SER A 558 7.19 -25.00 -43.03
N GLN A 559 6.15 -25.82 -42.88
CA GLN A 559 4.89 -25.43 -42.23
C GLN A 559 5.10 -24.99 -40.76
N PHE A 560 6.15 -25.50 -40.11
CA PHE A 560 6.55 -25.11 -38.76
C PHE A 560 7.01 -23.65 -38.68
N VAL A 561 7.95 -23.24 -39.54
CA VAL A 561 8.44 -21.86 -39.58
C VAL A 561 7.36 -20.91 -40.10
N ALA A 562 6.54 -21.34 -41.07
CA ALA A 562 5.37 -20.57 -41.51
C ALA A 562 4.39 -20.31 -40.36
N CYS A 563 4.16 -21.30 -39.48
CA CYS A 563 3.34 -21.13 -38.28
C CYS A 563 3.95 -20.14 -37.28
N MET A 564 5.26 -20.22 -37.01
CA MET A 564 5.97 -19.25 -36.16
C MET A 564 5.90 -17.83 -36.71
N ALA A 565 6.06 -17.67 -38.03
CA ALA A 565 6.08 -16.37 -38.69
C ALA A 565 4.69 -15.75 -38.86
N THR A 566 3.60 -16.52 -38.90
CA THR A 566 2.24 -15.99 -39.14
C THR A 566 1.37 -15.93 -37.89
N CYS A 567 1.57 -16.83 -36.94
CA CYS A 567 0.72 -16.94 -35.76
C CYS A 567 1.18 -15.98 -34.67
N HIS A 568 1.06 -14.67 -34.89
CA HIS A 568 1.44 -13.64 -33.92
C HIS A 568 0.48 -12.44 -33.94
N SER A 569 0.53 -11.63 -32.87
CA SER A 569 -0.17 -10.33 -32.81
C SER A 569 0.77 -9.13 -32.95
N LEU A 570 1.99 -9.33 -33.47
CA LEU A 570 2.94 -8.25 -33.74
C LEU A 570 2.39 -7.23 -34.76
N THR A 571 2.73 -5.97 -34.53
CA THR A 571 2.43 -4.83 -35.40
C THR A 571 3.69 -3.97 -35.54
N LYS A 572 3.76 -3.13 -36.58
CA LYS A 572 4.89 -2.25 -36.84
C LYS A 572 4.51 -0.82 -36.46
N ILE A 573 5.11 -0.31 -35.38
CA ILE A 573 4.90 1.05 -34.88
C ILE A 573 6.16 1.86 -35.18
N GLU A 574 6.03 2.96 -35.91
CA GLU A 574 7.18 3.82 -36.33
C GLU A 574 8.33 3.06 -37.00
N GLY A 575 8.02 1.94 -37.66
CA GLY A 575 9.02 1.10 -38.32
C GLY A 575 9.62 -0.01 -37.46
N GLN A 576 9.38 -0.02 -36.14
CA GLN A 576 9.83 -1.05 -35.21
C GLN A 576 8.74 -2.09 -34.94
N LEU A 577 9.11 -3.37 -34.83
CA LEU A 577 8.19 -4.43 -34.42
C LEU A 577 7.83 -4.27 -32.94
N SER A 578 6.53 -4.30 -32.64
CA SER A 578 5.98 -4.17 -31.31
C SER A 578 4.85 -5.17 -31.07
N GLY A 579 4.79 -5.75 -29.88
CA GLY A 579 3.80 -6.74 -29.46
C GLY A 579 4.33 -7.61 -28.33
N ASP A 580 3.67 -8.76 -28.07
CA ASP A 580 4.03 -9.66 -26.97
C ASP A 580 5.52 -10.11 -27.09
N PRO A 581 6.32 -10.05 -26.01
CA PRO A 581 7.74 -10.43 -26.03
C PRO A 581 7.97 -11.86 -26.51
N LEU A 582 7.06 -12.78 -26.22
CA LEU A 582 7.09 -14.16 -26.70
C LEU A 582 6.95 -14.20 -28.23
N ASP A 583 6.00 -13.44 -28.75
CA ASP A 583 5.75 -13.34 -30.20
C ASP A 583 6.91 -12.67 -30.91
N LEU A 584 7.46 -11.62 -30.29
CA LEU A 584 8.60 -10.88 -30.82
C LEU A 584 9.82 -11.80 -30.93
N LYS A 585 10.16 -12.53 -29.87
CA LYS A 585 11.31 -13.45 -29.84
C LYS A 585 11.12 -14.64 -30.77
N MET A 586 9.90 -15.16 -30.85
CA MET A 586 9.53 -16.20 -31.81
C MET A 586 9.71 -15.71 -33.25
N PHE A 587 9.25 -14.51 -33.58
CA PHE A 587 9.34 -13.93 -34.92
C PHE A 587 10.79 -13.56 -35.28
N GLU A 588 11.53 -12.91 -34.38
CA GLU A 588 12.95 -12.59 -34.52
C GLU A 588 13.77 -13.85 -34.83
N ALA A 589 13.47 -14.98 -34.16
CA ALA A 589 14.16 -16.25 -34.39
C ALA A 589 13.93 -16.84 -35.79
N THR A 590 12.84 -16.48 -36.48
CA THR A 590 12.60 -16.90 -37.87
C THR A 590 13.43 -16.10 -38.88
N GLY A 591 13.81 -14.86 -38.54
CA GLY A 591 14.44 -13.91 -39.46
C GLY A 591 13.51 -13.38 -40.56
N TRP A 592 12.20 -13.64 -40.50
CA TRP A 592 11.23 -13.14 -41.48
C TRP A 592 10.96 -11.64 -41.30
N ILE A 593 10.41 -11.01 -42.33
CA ILE A 593 10.08 -9.58 -42.36
C ILE A 593 8.56 -9.43 -42.41
N LEU A 594 8.02 -8.59 -41.52
CA LEU A 594 6.61 -8.22 -41.46
C LEU A 594 6.38 -6.93 -42.26
N GLU A 595 5.47 -6.98 -43.22
CA GLU A 595 5.00 -5.83 -43.99
C GLU A 595 3.52 -5.59 -43.71
N GLU A 596 3.23 -4.43 -43.14
CA GLU A 596 1.88 -3.90 -42.95
C GLU A 596 1.65 -2.77 -43.96
N ALA A 597 0.43 -2.67 -44.49
CA ALA A 597 0.06 -1.61 -45.42
C ALA A 597 0.08 -0.24 -44.71
N THR A 598 0.66 0.77 -45.35
CA THR A 598 0.68 2.14 -44.85
C THR A 598 -0.70 2.82 -44.96
N GLU A 599 -0.93 3.89 -44.18
CA GLU A 599 -2.19 4.66 -44.20
C GLU A 599 -2.54 5.16 -45.62
N GLU A 600 -1.53 5.53 -46.41
CA GLU A 600 -1.68 5.97 -47.80
C GLU A 600 -2.10 4.82 -48.73
N GLU A 601 -1.51 3.63 -48.60
CA GLU A 601 -1.82 2.44 -49.42
C GLU A 601 -3.20 1.85 -49.11
N THR A 602 -3.61 1.94 -47.85
CA THR A 602 -4.94 1.49 -47.37
C THR A 602 -6.06 2.42 -47.86
N SER A 603 -5.75 3.70 -48.08
CA SER A 603 -6.71 4.69 -48.61
C SER A 603 -6.99 4.52 -50.12
N LEU A 604 -6.05 3.93 -50.86
CA LEU A 604 -6.12 3.75 -52.32
C LEU A 604 -6.87 2.47 -52.74
N HIS A 605 -6.91 1.45 -51.87
CA HIS A 605 -7.50 0.15 -52.19
C HIS A 605 -8.75 -0.10 -51.33
N ASN A 606 -9.91 -0.27 -51.98
CA ASN A 606 -11.21 -0.60 -51.34
C ASN A 606 -11.23 -1.93 -50.53
N ARG A 607 -10.10 -2.63 -50.41
CA ARG A 607 -9.94 -3.87 -49.65
C ARG A 607 -8.71 -3.74 -48.76
N ILE A 608 -8.87 -4.09 -47.48
CA ILE A 608 -7.76 -4.24 -46.53
C ILE A 608 -6.65 -5.05 -47.22
N MET A 609 -5.48 -4.44 -47.42
CA MET A 609 -4.29 -5.20 -47.74
C MET A 609 -3.93 -6.02 -46.50
N PRO A 610 -3.98 -7.36 -46.57
CA PRO A 610 -3.66 -8.20 -45.43
C PRO A 610 -2.20 -7.99 -45.03
N THR A 611 -1.90 -8.09 -43.75
CA THR A 611 -0.51 -8.10 -43.27
C THR A 611 0.23 -9.26 -43.94
N VAL A 612 1.35 -8.96 -44.60
CA VAL A 612 2.15 -9.95 -45.34
C VAL A 612 3.43 -10.23 -44.57
N VAL A 613 3.79 -11.51 -44.46
CA VAL A 613 5.08 -11.95 -43.93
C VAL A 613 5.89 -12.62 -45.04
N ARG A 614 7.18 -12.28 -45.13
CA ARG A 614 8.08 -12.80 -46.16
C ARG A 614 9.48 -13.14 -45.63
N PRO A 615 10.14 -14.16 -46.17
CA PRO A 615 11.53 -14.45 -45.85
C PRO A 615 12.49 -13.43 -46.51
N PRO A 616 13.66 -13.15 -45.92
CA PRO A 616 14.70 -12.32 -46.54
C PRO A 616 15.19 -12.92 -47.86
N LYS A 617 15.45 -12.07 -48.86
CA LYS A 617 15.94 -12.48 -50.20
C LYS A 617 17.27 -13.25 -50.17
N GLN A 618 18.06 -13.16 -49.10
CA GLN A 618 19.34 -13.85 -48.93
C GLN A 618 19.23 -15.31 -48.48
N LEU A 619 18.05 -15.76 -48.00
CA LEU A 619 17.81 -17.11 -47.44
C LEU A 619 17.13 -18.07 -48.44
N LEU A 620 16.90 -17.62 -49.68
CA LEU A 620 16.28 -18.43 -50.73
C LEU A 620 17.37 -19.09 -51.60
N PRO A 621 17.25 -20.38 -51.96
CA PRO A 621 18.20 -21.03 -52.85
C PRO A 621 18.20 -20.35 -54.23
N PRO A 622 19.37 -20.15 -54.88
CA PRO A 622 19.42 -19.68 -56.26
C PRO A 622 18.78 -20.74 -57.18
N GLU A 623 17.68 -20.39 -57.84
CA GLU A 623 17.04 -21.29 -58.82
C GLU A 623 17.89 -21.41 -60.09
N PRO A 624 17.86 -22.58 -60.77
CA PRO A 624 18.56 -22.78 -62.04
C PRO A 624 17.98 -21.87 -63.12
N ALA A 625 18.85 -21.10 -63.79
CA ALA A 625 18.48 -20.22 -64.89
C ALA A 625 17.80 -21.00 -66.02
N VAL A 626 16.51 -20.75 -66.25
CA VAL A 626 15.80 -21.18 -67.46
C VAL A 626 15.68 -20.00 -68.42
N THR A 627 15.86 -20.30 -69.70
CA THR A 627 15.99 -19.38 -70.85
C THR A 627 14.83 -18.38 -70.99
N PRO A 628 15.09 -17.12 -71.43
CA PRO A 628 14.14 -16.03 -71.31
C PRO A 628 13.33 -15.83 -72.60
N GLU A 629 12.31 -16.65 -72.86
CA GLU A 629 11.36 -16.34 -73.94
C GLU A 629 9.92 -16.69 -73.54
N GLN A 630 9.11 -15.62 -73.46
CA GLN A 630 7.64 -15.51 -73.36
C GLN A 630 7.03 -15.42 -71.95
N ASP A 631 6.36 -14.28 -71.73
CA ASP A 631 5.55 -13.83 -70.57
C ASP A 631 6.28 -13.25 -69.33
N MET A 632 6.88 -12.07 -69.51
CA MET A 632 7.65 -11.33 -68.47
C MET A 632 6.82 -10.59 -67.39
N GLU A 633 5.49 -10.54 -67.42
CA GLU A 633 4.71 -9.80 -66.39
C GLU A 633 4.03 -10.70 -65.34
N LEU A 634 3.95 -12.02 -65.55
CA LEU A 634 3.29 -12.95 -64.61
C LEU A 634 4.26 -13.85 -63.83
N TYR A 635 5.52 -13.96 -64.26
CA TYR A 635 6.51 -14.87 -63.66
C TYR A 635 7.29 -14.27 -62.47
N GLU A 636 7.45 -12.95 -62.38
CA GLU A 636 8.12 -12.32 -61.21
C GLU A 636 7.33 -12.47 -59.90
N LEU A 637 6.02 -12.70 -59.96
CA LEU A 637 5.16 -12.95 -58.81
C LEU A 637 5.24 -14.39 -58.25
N SER A 638 5.78 -15.35 -59.02
CA SER A 638 5.90 -16.75 -58.56
C SER A 638 7.17 -17.01 -57.73
N ALA A 639 8.10 -16.05 -57.68
CA ALA A 639 9.42 -16.22 -57.07
C ALA A 639 9.50 -15.81 -55.58
N ALA A 640 8.46 -15.20 -55.01
CA ALA A 640 8.46 -14.74 -53.63
C ALA A 640 7.53 -15.61 -52.75
N TYR A 641 8.09 -16.34 -51.77
CA TYR A 641 7.33 -17.11 -50.79
C TYR A 641 6.70 -16.15 -49.76
N GLU A 642 5.57 -15.56 -50.09
CA GLU A 642 4.90 -14.55 -49.27
C GLU A 642 3.57 -15.06 -48.71
N ILE A 643 3.33 -14.88 -47.40
CA ILE A 643 2.12 -15.35 -46.74
C ILE A 643 1.32 -14.15 -46.24
N GLY A 644 0.07 -14.03 -46.69
CA GLY A 644 -0.87 -13.02 -46.22
C GLY A 644 -1.72 -13.54 -45.06
N ILE A 645 -1.79 -12.77 -43.96
CA ILE A 645 -2.64 -13.07 -42.81
C ILE A 645 -4.07 -12.60 -43.09
N VAL A 646 -5.04 -13.52 -43.09
CA VAL A 646 -6.44 -13.24 -43.48
C VAL A 646 -7.30 -12.89 -42.26
N ARG A 647 -7.21 -13.68 -41.19
CA ARG A 647 -7.98 -13.50 -39.95
C ARG A 647 -7.18 -14.00 -38.76
N GLN A 648 -7.17 -13.24 -37.68
CA GLN A 648 -6.50 -13.62 -36.43
C GLN A 648 -7.53 -13.85 -35.34
N PHE A 649 -7.41 -14.99 -34.65
CA PHE A 649 -8.07 -15.26 -33.38
C PHE A 649 -7.02 -15.07 -32.28
N PRO A 650 -7.04 -13.93 -31.57
CA PRO A 650 -6.00 -13.63 -30.60
C PRO A 650 -6.01 -14.63 -29.44
N PHE A 651 -4.91 -14.61 -28.71
CA PHE A 651 -4.76 -15.41 -27.51
C PHE A 651 -5.86 -15.06 -26.50
N SER A 652 -6.54 -16.09 -25.99
CA SER A 652 -7.50 -15.97 -24.88
C SER A 652 -6.95 -16.73 -23.69
N SER A 653 -6.86 -16.10 -22.52
CA SER A 653 -6.37 -16.74 -21.29
C SER A 653 -7.27 -17.88 -20.81
N ALA A 654 -8.58 -17.80 -21.09
CA ALA A 654 -9.53 -18.86 -20.79
C ALA A 654 -9.32 -20.09 -21.69
N LEU A 655 -9.08 -19.86 -23.00
CA LEU A 655 -8.88 -20.92 -23.99
C LEU A 655 -7.42 -21.39 -24.13
N GLN A 656 -6.46 -20.61 -23.60
CA GLN A 656 -5.01 -20.85 -23.58
C GLN A 656 -4.36 -21.08 -24.95
N ARG A 657 -4.92 -20.49 -26.01
CA ARG A 657 -4.44 -20.66 -27.39
C ARG A 657 -4.78 -19.47 -28.30
N MET A 658 -4.04 -19.36 -29.39
CA MET A 658 -4.18 -18.40 -30.49
C MET A 658 -4.22 -19.16 -31.82
N SER A 659 -5.01 -18.68 -32.78
CA SER A 659 -5.09 -19.25 -34.11
C SER A 659 -5.11 -18.17 -35.18
N VAL A 660 -4.51 -18.43 -36.34
CA VAL A 660 -4.47 -17.49 -37.46
C VAL A 660 -4.82 -18.24 -38.75
N VAL A 661 -5.69 -17.66 -39.55
CA VAL A 661 -5.96 -18.12 -40.92
C VAL A 661 -5.10 -17.30 -41.86
N ALA A 662 -4.26 -17.97 -42.62
CA ALA A 662 -3.31 -17.37 -43.54
C ALA A 662 -3.47 -17.97 -44.94
N ARG A 663 -2.97 -17.25 -45.95
CA ARG A 663 -3.01 -17.65 -47.34
C ARG A 663 -1.67 -17.36 -48.00
N LEU A 664 -1.07 -18.38 -48.62
CA LEU A 664 0.10 -18.20 -49.47
C LEU A 664 -0.31 -17.40 -50.71
N LEU A 665 0.39 -16.29 -50.98
CA LEU A 665 0.14 -15.45 -52.15
C LEU A 665 0.44 -16.26 -53.42
N GLY A 666 -0.52 -16.30 -54.35
CA GLY A 666 -0.50 -17.18 -55.53
C GLY A 666 -1.34 -18.46 -55.40
N GLU A 667 -1.56 -19.01 -54.20
CA GLU A 667 -2.45 -20.17 -54.01
C GLU A 667 -3.92 -19.76 -53.79
N LYS A 668 -4.88 -20.60 -54.21
CA LYS A 668 -6.31 -20.42 -53.92
C LYS A 668 -6.74 -20.96 -52.54
N ARG A 669 -5.90 -21.75 -51.88
CA ARG A 669 -6.20 -22.43 -50.61
C ARG A 669 -5.71 -21.60 -49.42
N MET A 670 -6.35 -21.79 -48.27
CA MET A 670 -5.99 -21.15 -47.00
C MET A 670 -5.53 -22.21 -46.01
N ASP A 671 -4.60 -21.83 -45.13
CA ASP A 671 -4.09 -22.65 -44.04
C ASP A 671 -4.45 -22.00 -42.70
N ALA A 672 -4.83 -22.82 -41.73
CA ALA A 672 -5.04 -22.42 -40.35
C ALA A 672 -3.82 -22.85 -39.54
N TYR A 673 -3.22 -21.89 -38.83
CA TYR A 673 -2.10 -22.10 -37.91
C TYR A 673 -2.58 -21.85 -36.48
N MET A 674 -2.06 -22.61 -35.53
CA MET A 674 -2.40 -22.48 -34.12
C MET A 674 -1.14 -22.58 -33.26
N LYS A 675 -1.09 -21.77 -32.21
CA LYS A 675 -0.13 -21.90 -31.11
C LYS A 675 -0.83 -21.84 -29.76
N GLY A 676 -0.31 -22.53 -28.76
CA GLY A 676 -0.89 -22.47 -27.42
C GLY A 676 -0.27 -23.41 -26.41
N ALA A 677 -0.97 -23.59 -25.29
CA ALA A 677 -0.59 -24.55 -24.26
C ALA A 677 -0.52 -25.97 -24.86
N PRO A 678 0.58 -26.73 -24.63
CA PRO A 678 0.79 -28.03 -25.27
C PRO A 678 -0.37 -29.01 -25.10
N GLU A 679 -0.91 -29.14 -23.88
CA GLU A 679 -2.04 -30.02 -23.56
C GLU A 679 -3.30 -29.67 -24.36
N VAL A 680 -3.59 -28.37 -24.49
CA VAL A 680 -4.79 -27.86 -25.18
C VAL A 680 -4.65 -28.06 -26.68
N VAL A 681 -3.50 -27.69 -27.26
CA VAL A 681 -3.24 -27.87 -28.69
C VAL A 681 -3.26 -29.36 -29.04
N ALA A 682 -2.62 -30.22 -28.24
CA ALA A 682 -2.64 -31.67 -28.44
C ALA A 682 -4.07 -32.24 -28.41
N SER A 683 -4.94 -31.74 -27.52
CA SER A 683 -6.34 -32.17 -27.46
C SER A 683 -7.18 -31.85 -28.70
N LEU A 684 -6.77 -30.82 -29.47
CA LEU A 684 -7.43 -30.38 -30.70
C LEU A 684 -6.80 -30.98 -31.97
N CYS A 685 -5.66 -31.67 -31.83
CA CYS A 685 -4.95 -32.32 -32.93
C CYS A 685 -5.45 -33.75 -33.17
N ARG A 686 -5.23 -34.25 -34.40
CA ARG A 686 -5.44 -35.66 -34.73
C ARG A 686 -4.48 -36.53 -33.93
N ARG A 687 -5.01 -37.56 -33.26
CA ARG A 687 -4.22 -38.48 -32.41
C ARG A 687 -3.03 -39.12 -33.14
N GLU A 688 -3.18 -39.39 -34.44
CA GLU A 688 -2.12 -39.96 -35.30
C GLU A 688 -0.89 -39.04 -35.47
N THR A 689 -1.06 -37.73 -35.31
CA THR A 689 0.03 -36.75 -35.47
C THR A 689 0.75 -36.44 -34.16
N VAL A 690 0.15 -36.78 -33.02
CA VAL A 690 0.74 -36.51 -31.69
C VAL A 690 1.65 -37.69 -31.30
N PRO A 691 2.95 -37.47 -31.03
CA PRO A 691 3.85 -38.55 -30.64
C PRO A 691 3.44 -39.25 -29.34
N GLU A 692 3.63 -40.57 -29.26
CA GLU A 692 3.28 -41.34 -28.05
C GLU A 692 4.07 -40.90 -26.81
N ASN A 693 5.30 -40.40 -27.00
CA ASN A 693 6.15 -39.87 -25.93
C ASN A 693 5.92 -38.38 -25.61
N PHE A 694 4.88 -37.75 -26.16
CA PHE A 694 4.55 -36.33 -25.95
C PHE A 694 4.52 -35.93 -24.47
N ALA A 695 3.77 -36.65 -23.63
CA ALA A 695 3.62 -36.32 -22.22
C ALA A 695 4.96 -36.39 -21.47
N ALA A 696 5.78 -37.40 -21.75
CA ALA A 696 7.09 -37.58 -21.10
C ALA A 696 8.09 -36.49 -21.51
N VAL A 697 8.11 -36.09 -22.79
CA VAL A 697 8.98 -35.02 -23.29
C VAL A 697 8.55 -33.66 -22.72
N LEU A 698 7.24 -33.38 -22.70
CA LEU A 698 6.70 -32.17 -22.11
C LEU A 698 7.02 -32.09 -20.61
N GLU A 699 6.83 -33.18 -19.87
CA GLU A 699 7.19 -33.27 -18.45
C GLU A 699 8.70 -33.05 -18.23
N GLY A 700 9.54 -33.58 -19.12
CA GLY A 700 11.00 -33.39 -19.09
C GLY A 700 11.42 -31.92 -19.17
N TYR A 701 10.91 -31.18 -20.16
CA TYR A 701 11.22 -29.75 -20.33
C TYR A 701 10.60 -28.88 -19.24
N THR A 702 9.37 -29.16 -18.83
CA THR A 702 8.70 -28.38 -17.78
C THR A 702 9.34 -28.59 -16.41
N LYS A 703 9.86 -29.79 -16.11
CA LYS A 703 10.68 -30.06 -14.90
C LYS A 703 12.02 -29.33 -14.89
N GLN A 704 12.58 -29.05 -16.06
CA GLN A 704 13.80 -28.25 -16.23
C GLN A 704 13.52 -26.74 -16.20
N GLY A 705 12.25 -26.32 -15.99
CA GLY A 705 11.89 -24.91 -15.89
C GLY A 705 11.71 -24.19 -17.22
N PHE A 706 11.69 -24.92 -18.35
CA PHE A 706 11.42 -24.32 -19.64
C PHE A 706 9.93 -24.03 -19.83
N ARG A 707 9.64 -22.94 -20.54
CA ARG A 707 8.30 -22.62 -21.04
C ARG A 707 8.14 -23.28 -22.41
N VAL A 708 7.16 -24.16 -22.52
CA VAL A 708 6.92 -24.94 -23.74
C VAL A 708 5.62 -24.50 -24.40
N ILE A 709 5.65 -24.31 -25.72
CA ILE A 709 4.50 -23.91 -26.54
C ILE A 709 4.35 -24.92 -27.67
N ALA A 710 3.14 -25.38 -27.93
CA ALA A 710 2.87 -26.27 -29.06
C ALA A 710 2.36 -25.49 -30.27
N LEU A 711 2.73 -25.98 -31.45
CA LEU A 711 2.23 -25.51 -32.74
C LEU A 711 1.42 -26.61 -33.44
N ALA A 712 0.39 -26.19 -34.15
CA ALA A 712 -0.40 -27.06 -35.00
C ALA A 712 -0.83 -26.33 -36.28
N HIS A 713 -1.08 -27.08 -37.35
CA HIS A 713 -1.60 -26.53 -38.59
C HIS A 713 -2.75 -27.37 -39.15
N ARG A 714 -3.60 -26.77 -39.98
CA ARG A 714 -4.62 -27.47 -40.74
C ARG A 714 -4.83 -26.80 -42.08
N ARG A 715 -4.89 -27.62 -43.12
CA ARG A 715 -5.25 -27.16 -44.46
C ARG A 715 -6.77 -27.03 -44.57
N LEU A 716 -7.27 -25.84 -44.93
CA LEU A 716 -8.71 -25.58 -45.07
C LEU A 716 -9.23 -25.97 -46.47
N GLU A 717 -10.53 -26.22 -46.57
CA GLU A 717 -11.17 -26.61 -47.84
C GLU A 717 -11.09 -25.49 -48.89
N SER A 718 -10.88 -25.86 -50.15
CA SER A 718 -10.70 -24.92 -51.28
C SER A 718 -11.95 -24.10 -51.65
N LYS A 719 -13.11 -24.37 -51.02
CA LYS A 719 -14.39 -23.68 -51.26
C LYS A 719 -14.63 -22.49 -50.32
N LEU A 720 -13.77 -22.25 -49.32
CA LEU A 720 -13.92 -21.11 -48.42
C LEU A 720 -13.51 -19.79 -49.10
N THR A 721 -14.46 -18.89 -49.25
CA THR A 721 -14.21 -17.51 -49.69
C THR A 721 -13.81 -16.62 -48.49
N TRP A 722 -13.11 -15.52 -48.77
CA TRP A 722 -12.67 -14.54 -47.75
C TRP A 722 -13.82 -14.09 -46.82
N HIS A 723 -14.99 -13.75 -47.40
CA HIS A 723 -16.16 -13.33 -46.63
C HIS A 723 -16.70 -14.43 -45.70
N LYS A 724 -16.65 -15.71 -46.12
CA LYS A 724 -17.06 -16.82 -45.27
C LYS A 724 -16.10 -17.01 -44.08
N VAL A 725 -14.80 -16.84 -44.31
CA VAL A 725 -13.78 -17.01 -43.25
C VAL A 725 -13.93 -15.97 -42.13
N GLN A 726 -14.42 -14.76 -42.43
CA GLN A 726 -14.69 -13.74 -41.42
C GLN A 726 -15.86 -14.09 -40.49
N ASN A 727 -16.79 -14.96 -40.91
CA ASN A 727 -18.01 -15.26 -40.15
C ASN A 727 -18.04 -16.69 -39.57
N ILE A 728 -17.02 -17.50 -39.82
CA ILE A 728 -16.95 -18.86 -39.27
C ILE A 728 -16.58 -18.80 -37.78
N ASN A 729 -17.23 -19.64 -36.98
CA ASN A 729 -16.94 -19.78 -35.57
C ASN A 729 -15.53 -20.40 -35.34
N ARG A 730 -14.85 -19.95 -34.29
CA ARG A 730 -13.49 -20.33 -33.90
C ARG A 730 -13.33 -21.85 -33.80
N ASP A 731 -14.27 -22.53 -33.13
CA ASP A 731 -14.18 -23.98 -32.88
C ASP A 731 -14.14 -24.82 -34.16
N HIS A 732 -14.77 -24.35 -35.25
CA HIS A 732 -14.79 -25.08 -36.52
C HIS A 732 -13.42 -25.05 -37.23
N ILE A 733 -12.70 -23.93 -37.10
CA ILE A 733 -11.35 -23.76 -37.66
C ILE A 733 -10.35 -24.57 -36.84
N GLU A 734 -10.51 -24.58 -35.52
CA GLU A 734 -9.60 -25.19 -34.56
C GLU A 734 -9.75 -26.72 -34.41
N ALA A 735 -10.71 -27.35 -35.07
CA ALA A 735 -10.92 -28.80 -35.01
C ALA A 735 -9.94 -29.58 -35.91
N ASN A 736 -9.59 -30.82 -35.52
CA ASN A 736 -8.85 -31.79 -36.34
C ASN A 736 -7.53 -31.27 -36.95
N MET A 737 -6.75 -30.53 -36.15
CA MET A 737 -5.46 -29.97 -36.54
C MET A 737 -4.37 -31.06 -36.63
N GLU A 738 -3.28 -30.78 -37.34
CA GLU A 738 -2.08 -31.61 -37.44
C GLU A 738 -0.99 -31.03 -36.54
N PHE A 739 -0.47 -31.84 -35.62
CA PHE A 739 0.53 -31.41 -34.65
C PHE A 739 1.89 -31.21 -35.33
N LEU A 740 2.47 -30.01 -35.19
CA LEU A 740 3.73 -29.65 -35.85
C LEU A 740 4.96 -29.83 -34.95
N GLY A 741 4.83 -29.53 -33.66
CA GLY A 741 5.95 -29.62 -32.72
C GLY A 741 5.85 -28.65 -31.55
N LEU A 742 6.97 -28.52 -30.84
CA LEU A 742 7.13 -27.73 -29.62
C LEU A 742 8.21 -26.65 -29.79
N ILE A 743 7.96 -25.47 -29.21
CA ILE A 743 8.93 -24.39 -29.02
C ILE A 743 9.32 -24.38 -27.55
N ILE A 744 10.62 -24.38 -27.27
CA ILE A 744 11.18 -24.36 -25.92
C ILE A 744 11.80 -22.99 -25.67
N MET A 745 11.30 -22.29 -24.65
CA MET A 745 11.78 -20.98 -24.22
C MET A 745 12.27 -21.03 -22.77
N GLN A 746 13.26 -20.20 -22.44
CA GLN A 746 13.83 -20.11 -21.10
C GLN A 746 13.54 -18.73 -20.48
N ASN A 747 13.10 -18.72 -19.22
CA ASN A 747 13.07 -17.51 -18.39
C ASN A 747 14.38 -17.44 -17.61
N LYS A 748 15.28 -16.56 -18.01
CA LYS A 748 16.59 -16.44 -17.38
C LYS A 748 16.48 -15.72 -16.03
N LEU A 749 17.13 -16.26 -15.00
CA LEU A 749 17.24 -15.62 -13.69
C LEU A 749 18.14 -14.39 -13.76
N LYS A 750 17.78 -13.32 -13.04
CA LYS A 750 18.69 -12.19 -12.83
C LYS A 750 19.90 -12.64 -12.01
N PRO A 751 21.11 -12.17 -12.34
CA PRO A 751 22.35 -12.64 -11.70
C PRO A 751 22.40 -12.33 -10.20
N GLU A 752 21.73 -11.27 -9.74
CA GLU A 752 21.69 -10.88 -8.33
C GLU A 752 20.69 -11.69 -7.49
N THR A 753 19.71 -12.35 -8.13
CA THR A 753 18.58 -13.00 -7.45
C THR A 753 19.03 -14.05 -6.42
N PRO A 754 19.91 -15.02 -6.76
CA PRO A 754 20.33 -16.05 -5.81
C PRO A 754 21.05 -15.49 -4.57
N GLY A 755 21.92 -14.49 -4.76
CA GLY A 755 22.67 -13.87 -3.67
C GLY A 755 21.76 -13.12 -2.67
N VAL A 756 20.75 -12.42 -3.18
CA VAL A 756 19.79 -11.70 -2.33
C VAL A 756 18.88 -12.66 -1.56
N LEU A 757 18.44 -13.76 -2.18
CA LEU A 757 17.62 -14.76 -1.49
C LEU A 757 18.42 -15.49 -0.40
N GLN A 758 19.73 -15.72 -0.62
CA GLN A 758 20.62 -16.23 0.41
C GLN A 758 20.74 -15.29 1.61
N ASP A 759 20.91 -13.98 1.38
CA ASP A 759 20.91 -12.95 2.44
C ASP A 759 19.62 -12.98 3.27
N LEU A 760 18.46 -13.15 2.63
CA LEU A 760 17.17 -13.23 3.30
C LEU A 760 17.02 -14.52 4.11
N HIS A 761 17.47 -15.65 3.57
CA HIS A 761 17.45 -16.95 4.27
C HIS A 761 18.36 -16.93 5.52
N GLN A 762 19.57 -16.37 5.40
CA GLN A 762 20.49 -16.18 6.54
C GLN A 762 19.87 -15.28 7.62
N ALA A 763 19.06 -14.30 7.22
CA ALA A 763 18.31 -13.44 8.13
C ALA A 763 17.01 -14.07 8.67
N SER A 764 16.74 -15.36 8.41
CA SER A 764 15.51 -16.07 8.79
C SER A 764 14.22 -15.37 8.30
N ILE A 765 14.29 -14.71 7.14
CA ILE A 765 13.13 -14.09 6.49
C ILE A 765 12.58 -15.10 5.48
N ARG A 766 11.31 -15.44 5.63
CA ARG A 766 10.65 -16.39 4.75
C ARG A 766 10.40 -15.74 3.39
N THR A 767 10.71 -16.47 2.33
CA THR A 767 10.50 -16.04 0.95
C THR A 767 9.39 -16.88 0.32
N VAL A 768 8.50 -16.22 -0.42
CA VAL A 768 7.34 -16.85 -1.10
C VAL A 768 7.29 -16.34 -2.53
N MET A 769 7.13 -17.24 -3.49
CA MET A 769 6.92 -16.91 -4.90
C MET A 769 5.43 -16.86 -5.19
N VAL A 770 4.96 -15.77 -5.81
CA VAL A 770 3.56 -15.59 -6.20
C VAL A 770 3.53 -15.19 -7.67
N THR A 771 3.11 -16.09 -8.56
CA THR A 771 3.21 -15.88 -10.01
C THR A 771 1.99 -16.36 -10.79
N GLY A 772 1.81 -15.80 -11.99
CA GLY A 772 0.82 -16.26 -12.99
C GLY A 772 1.28 -17.48 -13.80
N ASP A 773 2.55 -17.89 -13.67
CA ASP A 773 3.14 -18.97 -14.46
C ASP A 773 2.66 -20.38 -14.07
N ASN A 774 3.05 -21.38 -14.87
CA ASN A 774 2.76 -22.78 -14.57
C ASN A 774 3.48 -23.25 -13.29
N MET A 775 2.83 -24.15 -12.55
CA MET A 775 3.29 -24.69 -11.27
C MET A 775 4.68 -25.31 -11.35
N LEU A 776 4.91 -26.24 -12.29
CA LEU A 776 6.18 -26.96 -12.41
C LEU A 776 7.34 -26.03 -12.75
N THR A 777 7.10 -25.06 -13.64
CA THR A 777 8.07 -24.01 -13.99
C THR A 777 8.40 -23.16 -12.78
N ALA A 778 7.38 -22.73 -12.01
CA ALA A 778 7.59 -21.95 -10.79
C ALA A 778 8.38 -22.73 -9.73
N ILE A 779 8.13 -24.03 -9.57
CA ILE A 779 8.90 -24.90 -8.67
C ILE A 779 10.35 -25.02 -9.13
N SER A 780 10.61 -25.18 -10.44
CA SER A 780 11.98 -25.20 -10.98
C SER A 780 12.71 -23.89 -10.69
N VAL A 781 12.09 -22.75 -11.02
CA VAL A 781 12.68 -21.43 -10.77
C VAL A 781 12.91 -21.21 -9.26
N ALA A 782 12.00 -21.67 -8.40
CA ALA A 782 12.15 -21.59 -6.95
C ALA A 782 13.36 -22.41 -6.45
N ARG A 783 13.69 -23.55 -7.09
CA ARG A 783 14.91 -24.32 -6.81
C ARG A 783 16.15 -23.63 -7.34
N ASP A 784 16.11 -23.16 -8.58
CA ASP A 784 17.25 -22.53 -9.26
C ASP A 784 17.70 -21.24 -8.57
N CYS A 785 16.75 -20.47 -8.01
CA CYS A 785 17.05 -19.26 -7.26
C CYS A 785 17.40 -19.50 -5.78
N GLY A 786 17.32 -20.75 -5.28
CA GLY A 786 17.62 -21.09 -3.89
C GLY A 786 16.50 -20.76 -2.89
N MET A 787 15.27 -20.50 -3.36
CA MET A 787 14.10 -20.32 -2.49
C MET A 787 13.66 -21.65 -1.86
N ILE A 788 13.79 -22.75 -2.60
CA ILE A 788 13.60 -24.11 -2.12
C ILE A 788 14.94 -24.85 -2.24
N PRO A 789 15.54 -25.30 -1.12
CA PRO A 789 16.74 -26.13 -1.17
C PRO A 789 16.50 -27.42 -1.98
N PRO A 790 17.49 -27.94 -2.71
CA PRO A 790 17.32 -29.13 -3.55
C PRO A 790 17.03 -30.43 -2.77
N GLN A 791 17.22 -30.40 -1.45
CA GLN A 791 16.99 -31.51 -0.53
C GLN A 791 15.61 -31.49 0.15
N ASP A 792 14.86 -30.40 0.03
CA ASP A 792 13.56 -30.24 0.65
C ASP A 792 12.44 -30.73 -0.29
N THR A 793 11.40 -31.35 0.28
CA THR A 793 10.33 -31.97 -0.50
C THR A 793 9.24 -30.97 -0.86
N VAL A 794 8.71 -31.03 -2.09
CA VAL A 794 7.62 -30.15 -2.53
C VAL A 794 6.32 -30.94 -2.68
N ILE A 795 5.29 -30.53 -1.95
CA ILE A 795 3.95 -31.11 -1.95
C ILE A 795 3.00 -30.15 -2.66
N ILE A 796 2.43 -30.60 -3.76
CA ILE A 796 1.42 -29.89 -4.54
C ILE A 796 0.04 -30.17 -3.96
N ALA A 797 -0.67 -29.11 -3.58
CA ALA A 797 -2.04 -29.16 -3.09
C ALA A 797 -3.02 -28.83 -4.24
N ASP A 798 -3.64 -29.87 -4.81
CA ASP A 798 -4.64 -29.73 -5.88
C ASP A 798 -6.04 -29.88 -5.28
N ALA A 799 -6.85 -28.81 -5.30
CA ALA A 799 -8.22 -28.84 -4.82
C ALA A 799 -9.22 -28.77 -5.99
N LEU A 800 -10.24 -29.62 -5.93
CA LEU A 800 -11.32 -29.68 -6.91
C LEU A 800 -12.61 -29.10 -6.31
N PRO A 801 -13.35 -28.27 -7.08
CA PRO A 801 -14.65 -27.77 -6.65
C PRO A 801 -15.68 -28.91 -6.55
N PRO A 802 -16.76 -28.72 -5.79
CA PRO A 802 -17.81 -29.74 -5.66
C PRO A 802 -18.53 -29.94 -7.01
N HIS A 803 -18.64 -31.19 -7.47
CA HIS A 803 -19.41 -31.59 -8.67
C HIS A 803 -20.40 -32.70 -8.29
N ASP A 804 -21.65 -32.60 -8.78
CA ASP A 804 -22.70 -33.62 -8.72
C ASP A 804 -22.76 -34.43 -7.40
N GLY A 805 -23.02 -33.76 -6.28
CA GLY A 805 -23.23 -34.40 -4.98
C GLY A 805 -21.95 -34.81 -4.23
N GLN A 806 -20.76 -34.56 -4.78
CA GLN A 806 -19.47 -34.76 -4.10
C GLN A 806 -19.01 -33.47 -3.40
N ALA A 807 -18.51 -33.61 -2.17
CA ALA A 807 -17.91 -32.50 -1.43
C ALA A 807 -16.58 -32.06 -2.06
N ALA A 808 -16.18 -30.79 -1.87
CA ALA A 808 -14.89 -30.30 -2.32
C ALA A 808 -13.74 -31.16 -1.76
N LYS A 809 -12.72 -31.45 -2.56
CA LYS A 809 -11.67 -32.42 -2.22
C LYS A 809 -10.28 -31.90 -2.54
N ILE A 810 -9.34 -32.07 -1.62
CA ILE A 810 -7.92 -31.74 -1.78
C ILE A 810 -7.14 -33.03 -2.00
N THR A 811 -6.30 -33.05 -3.03
CA THR A 811 -5.42 -34.16 -3.40
C THR A 811 -3.96 -33.74 -3.24
N TRP A 812 -3.16 -34.57 -2.56
CA TRP A 812 -1.75 -34.28 -2.28
C TRP A 812 -0.82 -35.02 -3.25
N ARG A 813 -0.05 -34.27 -4.05
CA ARG A 813 0.89 -34.82 -5.03
C ARG A 813 2.32 -34.39 -4.71
N TYR A 814 3.26 -35.32 -4.69
CA TYR A 814 4.67 -35.00 -4.47
C TYR A 814 5.31 -34.69 -5.81
N ALA A 815 5.98 -33.54 -5.92
CA ALA A 815 6.66 -33.14 -7.16
C ALA A 815 7.90 -34.02 -7.45
N ASP A 816 8.51 -34.54 -6.39
CA ASP A 816 9.69 -35.42 -6.47
C ASP A 816 9.30 -36.89 -6.27
N LYS A 817 9.97 -37.79 -6.99
CA LYS A 817 9.94 -39.21 -6.63
C LYS A 817 10.66 -39.36 -5.29
N PRO A 818 10.04 -39.94 -4.25
CA PRO A 818 10.72 -40.17 -2.98
C PRO A 818 11.96 -41.02 -3.26
N ARG A 819 13.15 -40.55 -2.84
CA ARG A 819 14.33 -41.43 -2.79
C ARG A 819 13.93 -42.62 -1.94
N ASN A 820 14.07 -43.83 -2.51
CA ASN A 820 13.77 -45.11 -1.86
C ASN A 820 14.00 -45.04 -0.35
N ALA A 821 12.91 -45.01 0.41
CA ALA A 821 12.88 -45.30 1.84
C ALA A 821 13.26 -46.78 2.03
N SER A 822 14.52 -47.09 1.75
CA SER A 822 15.07 -48.42 1.95
C SER A 822 15.63 -48.47 3.38
N ARG A 823 14.91 -49.24 4.21
CA ARG A 823 15.24 -49.65 5.58
C ARG A 823 14.99 -48.62 6.69
N ILE A 824 13.73 -48.45 7.06
CA ILE A 824 13.42 -48.35 8.49
C ILE A 824 13.26 -49.80 8.96
N GLN A 825 14.32 -50.33 9.55
CA GLN A 825 14.25 -51.55 10.36
C GLN A 825 13.32 -51.22 11.54
N GLU A 826 12.30 -52.04 11.74
CA GLU A 826 11.48 -52.05 12.96
C GLU A 826 12.41 -52.21 14.17
N VAL A 827 12.76 -51.10 14.81
CA VAL A 827 13.34 -51.12 16.15
C VAL A 827 12.18 -50.95 17.12
N ASN A 828 11.74 -52.07 17.69
CA ASN A 828 10.91 -52.07 18.89
C ASN A 828 11.65 -51.32 20.00
N ILE A 829 11.18 -50.11 20.34
CA ILE A 829 11.67 -49.37 21.51
C ILE A 829 10.70 -49.65 22.65
N SER A 830 11.21 -50.39 23.64
CA SER A 830 10.59 -50.60 24.95
C SER A 830 10.60 -49.31 25.80
N LEU A 831 9.62 -49.22 26.68
CA LEU A 831 9.05 -48.00 27.27
C LEU A 831 9.82 -47.37 28.45
N GLU A 832 11.16 -47.43 28.51
CA GLU A 832 11.89 -47.08 29.76
C GLU A 832 13.03 -46.02 29.71
N ASP A 833 13.34 -45.39 28.58
CA ASP A 833 14.41 -44.35 28.56
C ASP A 833 13.87 -42.94 28.33
N VAL A 834 13.32 -42.33 29.39
CA VAL A 834 13.11 -40.89 29.49
C VAL A 834 14.23 -40.32 30.36
N CYS A 835 15.27 -39.76 29.73
CA CYS A 835 16.08 -38.61 30.21
C CYS A 835 17.43 -38.53 29.50
N HIS A 836 17.49 -38.22 28.21
CA HIS A 836 18.67 -37.55 27.63
C HIS A 836 18.25 -36.56 26.53
N ILE A 837 18.87 -35.38 26.58
CA ILE A 837 18.68 -34.25 25.66
C ILE A 837 19.37 -34.65 24.36
N ASP A 838 18.62 -35.20 23.40
CA ASP A 838 19.13 -35.54 22.08
C ASP A 838 18.82 -34.44 21.06
N GLU A 839 19.82 -34.18 20.22
CA GLU A 839 19.84 -33.27 19.08
C GLU A 839 18.60 -33.40 18.18
N PRO A 840 18.18 -32.31 17.49
CA PRO A 840 17.04 -32.38 16.60
C PRO A 840 17.37 -33.31 15.44
N LYS A 841 16.79 -34.52 15.45
CA LYS A 841 16.69 -35.38 14.27
C LYS A 841 16.31 -34.49 13.10
N SER A 842 17.09 -34.53 12.03
CA SER A 842 16.90 -33.81 10.77
C SER A 842 15.48 -34.06 10.25
N GLN A 843 14.54 -33.20 10.64
CA GLN A 843 13.18 -33.18 10.12
C GLN A 843 13.29 -32.83 8.65
N GLU A 844 12.89 -33.74 7.77
CA GLU A 844 12.72 -33.44 6.35
C GLU A 844 11.81 -32.22 6.22
N LEU A 845 12.37 -31.10 5.76
CA LEU A 845 11.63 -29.86 5.55
C LEU A 845 10.81 -30.03 4.26
N TYR A 846 9.53 -29.69 4.35
CA TYR A 846 8.59 -29.77 3.24
C TYR A 846 8.01 -28.39 2.94
N HIS A 847 7.69 -28.18 1.66
CA HIS A 847 7.13 -26.95 1.11
C HIS A 847 5.84 -27.25 0.37
N PHE A 848 4.82 -26.40 0.52
CA PHE A 848 3.61 -26.50 -0.28
C PHE A 848 3.69 -25.64 -1.53
N ALA A 849 3.12 -26.18 -2.61
CA ALA A 849 2.89 -25.46 -3.86
C ALA A 849 1.41 -25.57 -4.23
N MET A 850 0.76 -24.47 -4.60
CA MET A 850 -0.69 -24.48 -4.91
C MET A 850 -1.07 -23.55 -6.05
N ASN A 851 -2.00 -24.01 -6.88
CA ASN A 851 -2.48 -23.24 -8.03
C ASN A 851 -3.62 -22.29 -7.62
N GLY A 852 -3.83 -21.21 -8.38
CA GLY A 852 -4.86 -20.21 -8.07
C GLY A 852 -6.29 -20.76 -8.00
N LYS A 853 -6.63 -21.78 -8.81
CA LYS A 853 -7.95 -22.43 -8.74
C LYS A 853 -8.15 -23.19 -7.43
N SER A 854 -7.11 -23.91 -6.99
CA SER A 854 -7.12 -24.66 -5.74
C SER A 854 -7.15 -23.72 -4.54
N PHE A 855 -6.40 -22.61 -4.61
CA PHE A 855 -6.41 -21.56 -3.60
C PHE A 855 -7.83 -21.01 -3.38
N ALA A 856 -8.55 -20.66 -4.45
CA ALA A 856 -9.92 -20.17 -4.34
C ALA A 856 -10.88 -21.19 -3.69
N VAL A 857 -10.80 -22.46 -4.10
CA VAL A 857 -11.62 -23.54 -3.51
C VAL A 857 -11.29 -23.72 -2.02
N ILE A 858 -10.00 -23.66 -1.65
CA ILE A 858 -9.54 -23.82 -0.26
C ILE A 858 -9.97 -22.63 0.60
N ASP A 859 -9.89 -21.40 0.09
CA ASP A 859 -10.31 -20.20 0.82
C ASP A 859 -11.81 -20.24 1.14
N GLU A 860 -12.64 -20.62 0.16
CA GLU A 860 -14.10 -20.68 0.32
C GLU A 860 -14.57 -21.85 1.19
N HIS A 861 -14.02 -23.05 0.98
CA HIS A 861 -14.55 -24.29 1.57
C HIS A 861 -13.71 -24.83 2.75
N PHE A 862 -12.45 -24.40 2.89
CA PHE A 862 -11.50 -24.92 3.88
C PHE A 862 -10.66 -23.81 4.59
N PRO A 863 -11.30 -22.80 5.21
CA PRO A 863 -10.59 -21.66 5.80
C PRO A 863 -9.60 -22.04 6.92
N ASP A 864 -9.90 -23.11 7.68
CA ASP A 864 -8.99 -23.62 8.73
C ASP A 864 -7.73 -24.26 8.14
N MET A 865 -7.85 -24.92 6.99
CA MET A 865 -6.71 -25.53 6.28
C MET A 865 -5.87 -24.49 5.55
N LEU A 866 -6.50 -23.42 5.05
CA LEU A 866 -5.79 -22.33 4.39
C LEU A 866 -4.68 -21.78 5.29
N GLN A 867 -4.97 -21.54 6.57
CA GLN A 867 -3.98 -21.04 7.52
C GLN A 867 -2.80 -22.03 7.70
N LYS A 868 -3.09 -23.34 7.73
CA LYS A 868 -2.07 -24.40 7.84
C LYS A 868 -1.19 -24.49 6.59
N LEU A 869 -1.81 -24.37 5.41
CA LEU A 869 -1.11 -24.42 4.13
C LEU A 869 -0.26 -23.18 3.89
N VAL A 870 -0.79 -21.99 4.18
CA VAL A 870 -0.10 -20.71 4.04
C VAL A 870 1.12 -20.63 4.97
N LEU A 871 1.20 -21.41 6.06
CA LEU A 871 2.38 -21.48 6.93
C LEU A 871 3.63 -22.08 6.25
N ARG A 872 3.45 -23.06 5.36
CA ARG A 872 4.55 -23.74 4.64
C ARG A 872 4.46 -23.63 3.11
N GLY A 873 3.50 -22.86 2.60
CA GLY A 873 3.37 -22.54 1.18
C GLY A 873 4.50 -21.65 0.66
N THR A 874 5.29 -22.15 -0.28
CA THR A 874 6.41 -21.38 -0.86
C THR A 874 6.10 -20.94 -2.28
N VAL A 875 5.32 -21.71 -3.04
CA VAL A 875 5.02 -21.40 -4.45
C VAL A 875 3.51 -21.32 -4.65
N PHE A 876 3.03 -20.16 -5.07
CA PHE A 876 1.65 -19.93 -5.48
C PHE A 876 1.69 -19.57 -6.97
N ALA A 877 1.18 -20.46 -7.81
CA ALA A 877 1.30 -20.36 -9.27
C ALA A 877 -0.07 -20.22 -9.94
N ARG A 878 -0.12 -19.70 -11.17
CA ARG A 878 -1.36 -19.35 -11.88
C ARG A 878 -2.32 -18.51 -11.04
N MET A 879 -1.79 -17.56 -10.27
CA MET A 879 -2.58 -16.66 -9.42
C MET A 879 -3.10 -15.48 -10.24
N ALA A 880 -4.39 -15.19 -10.14
CA ALA A 880 -4.96 -13.93 -10.64
C ALA A 880 -4.57 -12.74 -9.74
N PRO A 881 -4.58 -11.49 -10.24
CA PRO A 881 -4.21 -10.30 -9.45
C PRO A 881 -4.96 -10.19 -8.11
N ASP A 882 -6.27 -10.44 -8.09
CA ASP A 882 -7.07 -10.38 -6.86
C ASP A 882 -6.67 -11.46 -5.86
N GLN A 883 -6.33 -12.65 -6.37
CA GLN A 883 -5.84 -13.75 -5.54
C GLN A 883 -4.47 -13.44 -4.93
N LYS A 884 -3.62 -12.67 -5.63
CA LYS A 884 -2.35 -12.18 -5.04
C LYS A 884 -2.66 -11.31 -3.81
N THR A 885 -3.65 -10.42 -3.91
CA THR A 885 -4.09 -9.56 -2.79
C THR A 885 -4.65 -10.39 -1.63
N GLN A 886 -5.55 -11.34 -1.91
CA GLN A 886 -6.13 -12.25 -0.91
C GLN A 886 -5.05 -13.07 -0.19
N LEU A 887 -4.03 -13.54 -0.90
CA LEU A 887 -2.90 -14.26 -0.30
C LEU A 887 -2.12 -13.38 0.70
N ILE A 888 -1.88 -12.11 0.36
CA ILE A 888 -1.23 -11.17 1.29
C ILE A 888 -2.09 -10.98 2.54
N GLU A 889 -3.41 -10.88 2.41
CA GLU A 889 -4.33 -10.78 3.56
C GLU A 889 -4.36 -12.05 4.40
N ALA A 890 -4.38 -13.23 3.77
CA ALA A 890 -4.30 -14.51 4.46
C ALA A 890 -3.00 -14.64 5.27
N LEU A 891 -1.86 -14.21 4.69
CA LEU A 891 -0.57 -14.17 5.39
C LEU A 891 -0.59 -13.19 6.58
N GLN A 892 -1.19 -12.01 6.40
CA GLN A 892 -1.38 -11.02 7.48
C GLN A 892 -2.29 -11.56 8.58
N GLY A 893 -3.35 -12.30 8.25
CA GLY A 893 -4.28 -12.92 9.19
C GLY A 893 -3.68 -14.01 10.08
N VAL A 894 -2.50 -14.52 9.72
CA VAL A 894 -1.69 -15.44 10.55
C VAL A 894 -0.59 -14.70 11.33
N ASP A 895 -0.67 -13.37 11.44
CA ASP A 895 0.28 -12.46 12.12
C ASP A 895 1.69 -12.36 11.46
N TYR A 896 1.81 -12.56 10.14
CA TYR A 896 3.04 -12.24 9.42
C TYR A 896 3.14 -10.74 9.07
N PHE A 897 4.34 -10.17 9.20
CA PHE A 897 4.68 -8.88 8.62
C PHE A 897 5.16 -9.11 7.19
N VAL A 898 4.22 -8.98 6.27
CA VAL A 898 4.40 -9.28 4.85
C VAL A 898 4.96 -8.08 4.07
N GLY A 899 6.09 -8.27 3.39
CA GLY A 899 6.55 -7.44 2.28
C GLY A 899 6.15 -8.06 0.94
N MET A 900 5.95 -7.23 -0.09
CA MET A 900 5.71 -7.67 -1.47
C MET A 900 6.68 -6.93 -2.39
N CYS A 901 7.34 -7.64 -3.31
CA CYS A 901 8.17 -7.06 -4.35
C CYS A 901 7.64 -7.52 -5.71
N GLY A 902 7.36 -6.56 -6.58
CA GLY A 902 6.80 -6.79 -7.91
C GLY A 902 7.16 -5.66 -8.87
N ASP A 903 6.94 -5.88 -10.15
CA ASP A 903 7.28 -4.95 -11.24
C ASP A 903 6.07 -4.63 -12.14
N GLY A 904 5.09 -5.54 -12.23
CA GLY A 904 3.87 -5.37 -13.02
C GLY A 904 2.69 -4.76 -12.24
N ALA A 905 1.66 -4.26 -12.93
CA ALA A 905 0.46 -3.78 -12.24
C ALA A 905 -0.50 -4.91 -11.83
N ASN A 906 -0.28 -6.15 -12.30
CA ASN A 906 -0.88 -7.36 -11.71
C ASN A 906 -0.55 -7.48 -10.21
N ASP A 907 0.52 -6.85 -9.72
CA ASP A 907 0.92 -6.80 -8.32
C ASP A 907 0.42 -5.57 -7.57
N CYS A 908 -0.22 -4.61 -8.24
CA CYS A 908 -0.61 -3.32 -7.69
C CYS A 908 -1.44 -3.45 -6.39
N GLY A 909 -2.45 -4.33 -6.40
CA GLY A 909 -3.27 -4.62 -5.22
C GLY A 909 -2.46 -5.24 -4.07
N ALA A 910 -1.62 -6.22 -4.38
CA ALA A 910 -0.76 -6.90 -3.40
C ALA A 910 0.30 -5.96 -2.80
N LEU A 911 0.96 -5.12 -3.62
CA LEU A 911 1.95 -4.12 -3.22
C LEU A 911 1.33 -3.07 -2.27
N LYS A 912 0.12 -2.60 -2.60
CA LYS A 912 -0.61 -1.64 -1.77
C LYS A 912 -1.00 -2.25 -0.41
N ARG A 913 -1.48 -3.51 -0.43
CA ARG A 913 -1.97 -4.21 0.77
C ARG A 913 -0.87 -4.70 1.70
N ALA A 914 0.32 -4.98 1.17
CA ALA A 914 1.48 -5.37 1.95
C ALA A 914 1.92 -4.26 2.93
N HIS A 915 2.52 -4.68 4.05
CA HIS A 915 3.08 -3.75 5.04
C HIS A 915 4.25 -2.96 4.44
N GLY A 916 5.06 -3.60 3.59
CA GLY A 916 6.09 -2.97 2.77
C GLY A 916 6.01 -3.48 1.33
N GLY A 917 5.27 -2.78 0.47
CA GLY A 917 5.27 -3.01 -0.98
C GLY A 917 6.43 -2.28 -1.67
N ILE A 918 7.14 -2.95 -2.57
CA ILE A 918 8.27 -2.41 -3.33
C ILE A 918 8.01 -2.62 -4.82
N SER A 919 7.92 -1.53 -5.58
CA SER A 919 7.87 -1.56 -7.05
C SER A 919 9.28 -1.49 -7.62
N LEU A 920 9.61 -2.37 -8.56
CA LEU A 920 10.89 -2.36 -9.29
C LEU A 920 10.86 -1.52 -10.58
N SER A 921 9.68 -1.09 -11.00
CA SER A 921 9.49 -0.26 -12.19
C SER A 921 9.22 1.21 -11.79
N GLU A 922 9.77 2.16 -12.56
CA GLU A 922 9.45 3.59 -12.47
C GLU A 922 8.03 3.90 -13.02
N LEU A 923 7.43 2.95 -13.75
CA LEU A 923 6.06 3.01 -14.27
C LEU A 923 5.03 2.83 -13.13
N GLU A 924 3.74 2.87 -13.47
CA GLU A 924 2.64 3.17 -12.52
C GLU A 924 2.43 2.20 -11.35
N ALA A 925 3.04 1.01 -11.32
CA ALA A 925 3.10 0.20 -10.09
C ALA A 925 3.73 0.98 -8.90
N SER A 926 4.58 1.97 -9.21
CA SER A 926 5.12 2.96 -8.28
C SER A 926 4.08 3.87 -7.62
N VAL A 927 2.93 4.07 -8.25
CA VAL A 927 1.86 4.98 -7.81
C VAL A 927 1.09 4.37 -6.65
N ALA A 928 0.87 3.05 -6.69
CA ALA A 928 0.20 2.31 -5.62
C ALA A 928 1.16 1.80 -4.53
N SER A 929 2.41 1.53 -4.89
CA SER A 929 3.41 1.00 -3.96
C SER A 929 3.94 2.09 -3.01
N PRO A 930 4.10 1.81 -1.70
CA PRO A 930 4.69 2.77 -0.77
C PRO A 930 6.18 3.04 -1.03
N PHE A 931 6.88 2.08 -1.63
CA PHE A 931 8.29 2.18 -2.01
C PHE A 931 8.48 1.89 -3.49
N THR A 932 9.36 2.66 -4.13
CA THR A 932 9.71 2.50 -5.56
C THR A 932 11.22 2.47 -5.69
N SER A 933 11.75 1.41 -6.28
CA SER A 933 13.17 1.26 -6.60
C SER A 933 13.44 1.75 -8.01
N ARG A 934 14.51 2.53 -8.17
CA ARG A 934 15.01 2.93 -9.50
C ARG A 934 15.78 1.80 -10.19
N THR A 935 16.37 0.89 -9.41
CA THR A 935 17.08 -0.27 -9.95
C THR A 935 16.11 -1.44 -10.09
N PRO A 936 15.98 -2.06 -11.28
CA PRO A 936 15.06 -3.17 -11.52
C PRO A 936 15.62 -4.49 -10.98
N ASN A 937 16.04 -4.52 -9.72
CA ASN A 937 16.61 -5.69 -9.04
C ASN A 937 16.07 -5.86 -7.62
N ILE A 938 16.07 -7.09 -7.12
CA ILE A 938 15.56 -7.39 -5.78
C ILE A 938 16.53 -6.97 -4.65
N SER A 939 17.71 -6.42 -4.98
CA SER A 939 18.69 -5.94 -4.00
C SER A 939 18.17 -4.80 -3.11
N CYS A 940 17.12 -4.11 -3.57
CA CYS A 940 16.42 -3.08 -2.80
C CYS A 940 15.75 -3.64 -1.53
N VAL A 941 15.29 -4.90 -1.54
CA VAL A 941 14.58 -5.54 -0.43
C VAL A 941 15.44 -5.61 0.85
N PRO A 942 16.63 -6.26 0.85
CA PRO A 942 17.46 -6.31 2.06
C PRO A 942 17.90 -4.91 2.50
N ASN A 943 18.15 -3.98 1.57
CA ASN A 943 18.51 -2.60 1.91
C ASN A 943 17.38 -1.87 2.63
N LEU A 944 16.13 -2.04 2.17
CA LEU A 944 14.95 -1.48 2.84
C LEU A 944 14.77 -2.06 4.25
N ILE A 945 14.94 -3.38 4.41
CA ILE A 945 14.80 -4.03 5.72
C ILE A 945 15.92 -3.60 6.68
N ARG A 946 17.17 -3.47 6.21
CA ARG A 946 18.30 -2.95 6.99
C ARG A 946 18.02 -1.54 7.51
N GLU A 947 17.60 -0.64 6.62
CA GLU A 947 17.26 0.74 7.00
C GLU A 947 16.01 0.81 7.88
N GLY A 948 14.98 -0.01 7.63
CA GLY A 948 13.80 -0.10 8.47
C GLY A 948 14.09 -0.58 9.90
N ARG A 949 14.97 -1.59 10.06
CA ARG A 949 15.44 -2.04 11.38
C ARG A 949 16.24 -0.96 12.11
N ALA A 950 17.12 -0.27 11.39
CA ALA A 950 17.91 0.83 11.95
C ALA A 950 17.04 2.02 12.37
N ALA A 951 16.04 2.38 11.55
CA ALA A 951 15.08 3.45 11.82
C ALA A 951 14.23 3.11 13.06
N LEU A 952 13.70 1.88 13.13
CA LEU A 952 12.87 1.44 14.26
C LEU A 952 13.66 1.45 15.58
N ILE A 953 14.88 0.91 15.59
CA ILE A 953 15.75 0.96 16.79
C ILE A 953 16.10 2.40 17.14
N THR A 954 16.32 3.27 16.15
CA THR A 954 16.59 4.69 16.41
C THR A 954 15.40 5.37 17.07
N SER A 955 14.17 5.13 16.58
CA SER A 955 12.95 5.63 17.23
C SER A 955 12.82 5.14 18.67
N PHE A 956 13.15 3.86 18.96
CA PHE A 956 13.15 3.35 20.33
C PHE A 956 14.21 4.00 21.21
N CYS A 957 15.43 4.20 20.69
CA CYS A 957 16.50 4.80 21.49
C CYS A 957 16.23 6.28 21.79
N VAL A 958 15.72 7.01 20.80
CA VAL A 958 15.26 8.40 20.98
C VAL A 958 14.14 8.42 22.00
N PHE A 959 13.16 7.53 21.92
CA PHE A 959 12.08 7.46 22.90
C PHE A 959 12.58 7.17 24.32
N LYS A 960 13.47 6.18 24.51
CA LYS A 960 14.06 5.89 25.83
C LYS A 960 14.79 7.09 26.40
N PHE A 961 15.59 7.75 25.57
CA PHE A 961 16.29 8.97 25.93
C PHE A 961 15.31 10.06 26.34
N MET A 962 14.26 10.28 25.52
CA MET A 962 13.22 11.28 25.76
C MET A 962 12.42 11.03 27.05
N ALA A 963 12.12 9.77 27.36
CA ALA A 963 11.45 9.41 28.58
C ALA A 963 12.34 9.61 29.81
N LEU A 964 13.61 9.19 29.71
CA LEU A 964 14.52 9.20 30.84
C LEU A 964 14.96 10.62 31.21
N TYR A 965 15.20 11.51 30.24
CA TYR A 965 15.56 12.90 30.60
C TYR A 965 14.42 13.60 31.34
N SER A 966 13.16 13.45 30.91
CA SER A 966 12.03 14.07 31.61
C SER A 966 11.87 13.56 33.03
N ILE A 967 12.16 12.29 33.27
CA ILE A 967 12.13 11.74 34.63
C ILE A 967 13.31 12.25 35.46
N ILE A 968 14.52 12.35 34.88
CA ILE A 968 15.70 12.94 35.55
C ILE A 968 15.42 14.39 35.93
N GLN A 969 14.83 15.18 35.03
CA GLN A 969 14.46 16.58 35.26
C GLN A 969 13.34 16.71 36.31
N TYR A 970 12.31 15.87 36.21
CA TYR A 970 11.23 15.76 37.21
C TYR A 970 11.77 15.45 38.61
N ILE A 971 12.72 14.52 38.74
CA ILE A 971 13.35 14.20 40.03
C ILE A 971 14.14 15.39 40.55
N SER A 972 14.97 16.04 39.72
CA SER A 972 15.74 17.23 40.11
C SER A 972 14.82 18.33 40.68
N VAL A 973 13.74 18.66 39.98
CA VAL A 973 12.78 19.69 40.39
C VAL A 973 12.01 19.28 41.64
N THR A 974 11.56 18.02 41.73
CA THR A 974 10.87 17.51 42.94
C THR A 974 11.76 17.56 44.18
N LEU A 975 13.08 17.32 44.04
CA LEU A 975 14.04 17.46 45.13
C LEU A 975 14.26 18.93 45.52
N LEU A 976 14.33 19.84 44.55
CA LEU A 976 14.48 21.28 44.82
C LEU A 976 13.25 21.89 45.47
N TYR A 977 12.04 21.46 45.11
CA TYR A 977 10.83 21.88 45.81
C TYR A 977 10.78 21.46 47.28
N SER A 978 11.53 20.43 47.70
CA SER A 978 11.68 20.09 49.12
C SER A 978 12.29 21.21 49.97
N ILE A 979 13.00 22.15 49.33
CA ILE A 979 13.59 23.34 49.94
C ILE A 979 13.01 24.65 49.38
N LEU A 980 11.82 24.58 48.74
CA LEU A 980 11.15 25.74 48.11
C LEU A 980 12.06 26.47 47.10
N SER A 981 12.75 25.69 46.25
CA SER A 981 13.65 26.19 45.19
C SER A 981 13.33 25.52 43.86
N ASN A 982 13.76 26.10 42.74
CA ASN A 982 13.65 25.52 41.40
C ASN A 982 14.96 25.70 40.59
N LEU A 983 15.02 25.08 39.40
CA LEU A 983 16.06 25.36 38.40
C LEU A 983 15.80 26.74 37.75
N GLY A 984 16.87 27.47 37.41
CA GLY A 984 16.75 28.78 36.75
C GLY A 984 16.38 28.71 35.26
N ASP A 985 15.86 29.80 34.69
CA ASP A 985 15.47 29.93 33.27
C ASP A 985 16.57 29.46 32.30
N PHE A 986 17.78 29.98 32.49
CA PHE A 986 18.90 29.69 31.62
C PHE A 986 19.44 28.26 31.82
N GLN A 987 19.25 27.69 33.01
CA GLN A 987 19.57 26.28 33.27
C GLN A 987 18.61 25.36 32.49
N PHE A 988 17.29 25.63 32.52
CA PHE A 988 16.30 24.92 31.72
C PHE A 988 16.58 25.06 30.22
N LEU A 989 16.86 26.28 29.75
CA LEU A 989 17.16 26.55 28.34
C LEU A 989 18.43 25.81 27.88
N PHE A 990 19.47 25.81 28.70
CA PHE A 990 20.71 25.09 28.42
C PHE A 990 20.49 23.57 28.36
N ILE A 991 19.71 23.00 29.30
CA ILE A 991 19.36 21.58 29.29
C ILE A 991 18.60 21.24 28.01
N ASP A 992 17.46 21.89 27.74
CA ASP A 992 16.55 21.48 26.68
C ASP A 992 17.09 21.78 25.27
N ILE A 993 17.73 22.94 25.08
CA ILE A 993 18.21 23.37 23.76
C ILE A 993 19.66 22.94 23.53
N ALA A 994 20.58 23.23 24.45
CA ALA A 994 22.00 22.98 24.20
C ALA A 994 22.34 21.49 24.33
N ILE A 995 21.78 20.80 25.32
CA ILE A 995 22.03 19.36 25.54
C ILE A 995 21.01 18.51 24.77
N ILE A 996 19.74 18.53 25.15
CA ILE A 996 18.74 17.55 24.71
C ILE A 996 18.49 17.66 23.20
N LEU A 997 18.17 18.85 22.68
CA LEU A 997 17.87 19.04 21.26
C LEU A 997 19.04 18.61 20.36
N LEU A 998 20.26 19.06 20.68
CA LEU A 998 21.47 18.74 19.91
C LEU A 998 21.75 17.22 19.90
N ILE A 999 21.65 16.58 21.06
CA ILE A 999 21.91 15.15 21.21
C ILE A 999 20.85 14.30 20.49
N VAL A 1000 19.57 14.62 20.61
CA VAL A 1000 18.48 13.86 19.96
C VAL A 1000 18.64 13.82 18.45
N PHE A 1001 18.91 14.97 17.82
CA PHE A 1001 19.07 15.04 16.37
C PHE A 1001 20.35 14.34 15.91
N THR A 1002 21.47 14.52 16.60
CA THR A 1002 22.74 13.89 16.23
C THR A 1002 22.72 12.37 16.46
N MET A 1003 22.12 11.89 17.55
CA MET A 1003 21.92 10.46 17.84
C MET A 1003 21.06 9.76 16.78
N SER A 1004 20.11 10.49 16.17
CA SER A 1004 19.22 9.96 15.14
C SER A 1004 19.89 9.73 13.77
N LEU A 1005 21.13 10.21 13.58
CA LEU A 1005 21.87 10.09 12.32
C LEU A 1005 22.60 8.75 12.13
N ASN A 1006 22.52 7.84 13.11
CA ASN A 1006 23.21 6.55 13.05
C ASN A 1006 22.79 5.73 11.80
N PRO A 1007 23.75 5.30 10.95
CA PRO A 1007 23.45 4.49 9.77
C PRO A 1007 23.17 3.02 10.11
N ALA A 1008 22.53 2.31 9.18
CA ALA A 1008 22.23 0.89 9.31
C ALA A 1008 23.49 0.00 9.30
N TRP A 1009 23.39 -1.15 9.97
CA TRP A 1009 24.41 -2.20 9.87
C TRP A 1009 24.40 -2.84 8.47
N LYS A 1010 25.58 -3.23 7.98
CA LYS A 1010 25.74 -3.72 6.60
C LYS A 1010 25.13 -5.10 6.37
N GLU A 1011 25.18 -5.96 7.39
CA GLU A 1011 24.67 -7.33 7.31
C GLU A 1011 23.28 -7.45 7.90
N LEU A 1012 22.46 -8.33 7.34
CA LEU A 1012 21.10 -8.55 7.81
C LEU A 1012 21.10 -9.67 8.86
N VAL A 1013 20.91 -9.32 10.13
CA VAL A 1013 20.97 -10.27 11.25
C VAL A 1013 19.65 -11.03 11.42
N SER A 1014 19.65 -12.30 11.85
CA SER A 1014 18.40 -13.05 12.07
C SER A 1014 17.50 -12.48 13.19
N ARG A 1015 18.10 -11.91 14.25
CA ARG A 1015 17.36 -11.28 15.35
C ARG A 1015 16.52 -10.12 14.85
N ARG A 1016 15.24 -10.05 15.24
CA ARG A 1016 14.34 -8.93 14.93
C ARG A 1016 14.34 -7.87 16.05
N PRO A 1017 14.12 -6.58 15.73
CA PRO A 1017 13.86 -5.56 16.74
C PRO A 1017 12.52 -5.84 17.46
N PRO A 1018 12.34 -5.37 18.71
CA PRO A 1018 11.07 -5.54 19.42
C PRO A 1018 9.92 -4.83 18.68
N SER A 1019 8.72 -5.40 18.73
CA SER A 1019 7.56 -4.93 17.96
C SER A 1019 6.79 -3.76 18.59
N GLY A 1020 7.10 -3.41 19.84
CA GLY A 1020 6.39 -2.38 20.61
C GLY A 1020 7.29 -1.75 21.67
N LEU A 1021 6.92 -0.54 22.10
CA LEU A 1021 7.66 0.24 23.10
C LEU A 1021 7.55 -0.38 24.49
N ILE A 1022 6.38 -0.93 24.82
CA ILE A 1022 6.09 -1.55 26.13
C ILE A 1022 6.52 -3.03 26.10
N SER A 1023 7.68 -3.31 25.52
CA SER A 1023 8.28 -4.64 25.65
C SER A 1023 9.04 -4.73 26.97
N GLY A 1024 8.90 -5.87 27.68
CA GLY A 1024 9.49 -6.07 29.00
C GLY A 1024 10.98 -5.70 29.10
N PRO A 1025 11.85 -6.11 28.15
CA PRO A 1025 13.26 -5.72 28.16
C PRO A 1025 13.50 -4.22 28.04
N LEU A 1026 12.71 -3.50 27.22
CA LEU A 1026 12.85 -2.04 27.08
C LEU A 1026 12.41 -1.31 28.34
N LEU A 1027 11.28 -1.72 28.94
CA LEU A 1027 10.76 -1.12 30.17
C LEU A 1027 11.71 -1.37 31.35
N PHE A 1028 12.25 -2.59 31.47
CA PHE A 1028 13.22 -2.93 32.51
C PHE A 1028 14.52 -2.12 32.38
N SER A 1029 15.02 -1.95 31.15
CA SER A 1029 16.17 -1.08 30.85
C SER A 1029 15.92 0.36 31.27
N VAL A 1030 14.76 0.93 30.93
CA VAL A 1030 14.40 2.31 31.35
C VAL A 1030 14.27 2.41 32.87
N LEU A 1031 13.52 1.49 33.52
CA LEU A 1031 13.28 1.51 34.96
C LEU A 1031 14.57 1.40 35.78
N THR A 1032 15.48 0.49 35.40
CA THR A 1032 16.77 0.35 36.11
C THR A 1032 17.62 1.61 36.01
N GLN A 1033 17.64 2.27 34.84
CA GLN A 1033 18.35 3.55 34.68
C GLN A 1033 17.68 4.69 35.46
N ILE A 1034 16.34 4.74 35.53
CA ILE A 1034 15.63 5.70 36.39
C ILE A 1034 16.09 5.56 37.84
N LEU A 1035 16.11 4.33 38.37
CA LEU A 1035 16.49 4.07 39.76
C LEU A 1035 17.95 4.45 40.05
N ILE A 1036 18.87 4.23 39.10
CA ILE A 1036 20.27 4.64 39.22
C ILE A 1036 20.37 6.16 39.28
N CYS A 1037 19.76 6.87 38.33
CA CYS A 1037 19.80 8.33 38.31
C CYS A 1037 19.17 8.95 39.56
N LEU A 1038 18.01 8.44 39.98
CA LEU A 1038 17.33 8.81 41.23
C LEU A 1038 18.25 8.65 42.44
N GLY A 1039 18.89 7.49 42.58
CA GLY A 1039 19.78 7.19 43.71
C GLY A 1039 20.96 8.17 43.80
N PHE A 1040 21.61 8.48 42.67
CA PHE A 1040 22.73 9.44 42.63
C PHE A 1040 22.30 10.89 42.88
N GLN A 1041 21.12 11.30 42.40
CA GLN A 1041 20.60 12.65 42.68
C GLN A 1041 20.22 12.82 44.14
N ILE A 1042 19.49 11.88 44.74
CA ILE A 1042 19.14 11.91 46.18
C ILE A 1042 20.42 11.91 47.02
N TRP A 1043 21.39 11.07 46.67
CA TRP A 1043 22.65 11.01 47.39
C TRP A 1043 23.41 12.34 47.34
N THR A 1044 23.49 12.97 46.16
CA THR A 1044 24.14 14.28 45.99
C THR A 1044 23.41 15.37 46.80
N PHE A 1045 22.08 15.39 46.72
CA PHE A 1045 21.22 16.36 47.42
C PHE A 1045 21.34 16.28 48.95
N LEU A 1046 21.47 15.08 49.50
CA LEU A 1046 21.67 14.90 50.94
C LEU A 1046 23.12 15.14 51.36
N TRP A 1047 24.09 14.77 50.52
CA TRP A 1047 25.51 14.83 50.88
C TRP A 1047 26.08 16.24 50.86
N VAL A 1048 25.56 17.13 50.00
CA VAL A 1048 25.95 18.55 50.02
C VAL A 1048 25.60 19.21 51.36
N LYS A 1049 24.45 18.86 51.95
CA LYS A 1049 24.00 19.37 53.26
C LYS A 1049 24.86 18.89 54.43
N GLN A 1050 25.58 17.79 54.25
CA GLN A 1050 26.47 17.21 55.26
C GLN A 1050 27.90 17.74 55.18
N GLN A 1051 28.21 18.63 54.24
CA GLN A 1051 29.56 19.17 54.09
C GLN A 1051 29.91 20.15 55.21
N PRO A 1052 31.17 20.19 55.68
CA PRO A 1052 31.57 21.05 56.79
C PRO A 1052 31.50 22.55 56.46
N TRP A 1053 31.52 22.90 55.18
CA TRP A 1053 31.40 24.28 54.67
C TRP A 1053 29.96 24.68 54.35
N TYR A 1054 29.00 23.75 54.44
CA TYR A 1054 27.61 24.02 54.06
C TYR A 1054 26.94 24.94 55.09
N LYS A 1055 26.37 26.04 54.57
CA LYS A 1055 25.47 26.95 55.26
C LYS A 1055 24.35 27.33 54.28
N VAL A 1056 23.19 27.75 54.78
CA VAL A 1056 22.14 28.31 53.94
C VAL A 1056 22.73 29.49 53.17
N TRP A 1057 22.60 29.47 51.84
CA TRP A 1057 23.22 30.45 50.97
C TRP A 1057 22.58 31.83 51.18
N THR A 1058 23.41 32.86 51.26
CA THR A 1058 23.02 34.27 51.22
C THR A 1058 24.07 35.01 50.39
N PRO A 1059 23.74 36.12 49.70
CA PRO A 1059 24.68 36.85 48.85
C PRO A 1059 25.94 37.34 49.59
N LEU A 1060 25.85 37.52 50.91
CA LEU A 1060 26.97 37.90 51.80
C LEU A 1060 27.82 36.71 52.30
N ALA A 1061 27.34 35.46 52.18
CA ALA A 1061 27.97 34.26 52.70
C ALA A 1061 28.64 33.37 51.62
N ASP A 1062 28.95 33.92 50.45
CA ASP A 1062 29.59 33.15 49.37
C ASP A 1062 30.96 32.61 49.82
N VAL A 1063 31.04 31.28 49.96
CA VAL A 1063 32.20 30.53 50.48
C VAL A 1063 33.50 30.80 49.69
N CYS A 1064 33.38 31.20 48.43
CA CYS A 1064 34.54 31.50 47.58
C CYS A 1064 35.06 32.94 47.73
N ASN A 1065 34.31 33.84 48.37
CA ASN A 1065 34.68 35.25 48.52
C ASN A 1065 35.35 35.54 49.88
N LEU A 1066 35.82 34.51 50.59
CA LEU A 1066 36.47 34.62 51.89
C LEU A 1066 37.91 35.17 51.80
N THR A 1067 38.06 36.35 51.21
CA THR A 1067 39.22 37.24 51.35
C THR A 1067 38.78 38.68 51.57
N SER A 1068 38.02 38.92 52.63
CA SER A 1068 38.18 40.11 53.48
C SER A 1068 37.27 39.99 54.71
N HIS A 1069 37.87 39.66 55.86
CA HIS A 1069 37.32 40.04 57.15
C HIS A 1069 37.23 41.57 57.21
N ILE A 1070 36.08 42.14 56.85
CA ILE A 1070 35.65 43.44 57.35
C ILE A 1070 34.17 43.30 57.67
N GLU A 1071 33.87 43.19 58.96
CA GLU A 1071 32.55 43.52 59.52
C GLU A 1071 32.24 44.96 59.12
N MET A 1072 31.33 45.16 58.18
CA MET A 1072 30.61 46.42 58.04
C MET A 1072 29.15 46.09 57.79
N ASP A 1073 28.34 46.34 58.82
CA ASP A 1073 26.90 46.54 58.71
C ASP A 1073 26.64 47.60 57.64
N PHE A 1074 26.23 47.17 56.46
CA PHE A 1074 25.54 48.02 55.50
C PHE A 1074 24.22 47.35 55.18
N GLU A 1075 23.14 47.96 55.69
CA GLU A 1075 21.81 47.86 55.12
C GLU A 1075 21.90 48.32 53.66
N ASN A 1076 22.09 47.37 52.75
CA ASN A 1076 21.79 47.57 51.34
C ASN A 1076 20.66 46.60 51.01
N GLU A 1077 19.55 47.17 50.55
CA GLU A 1077 18.47 46.46 49.86
C GLU A 1077 19.04 45.77 48.62
N THR A 1078 19.68 44.62 48.79
CA THR A 1078 19.91 43.69 47.68
C THR A 1078 18.62 42.90 47.51
N GLU A 1079 18.07 42.94 46.30
CA GLU A 1079 16.89 42.16 45.88
C GLU A 1079 17.03 40.73 46.44
N GLU A 1080 16.17 40.38 47.41
CA GLU A 1080 16.09 39.01 47.90
C GLU A 1080 15.68 38.14 46.71
N ASP A 1081 16.42 37.05 46.46
CA ASP A 1081 16.03 36.04 45.47
C ASP A 1081 14.71 35.40 45.93
N GLU A 1082 13.58 35.96 45.48
CA GLU A 1082 12.22 35.58 45.90
C GLU A 1082 11.94 34.07 45.70
N HIS A 1083 12.70 33.39 44.83
CA HIS A 1083 12.51 31.99 44.45
C HIS A 1083 13.65 31.06 44.91
N ASN A 1084 14.63 31.58 45.67
CA ASN A 1084 15.76 30.81 46.22
C ASN A 1084 16.45 29.93 45.16
N ILE A 1085 16.69 30.46 43.96
CA ILE A 1085 17.28 29.74 42.83
C ILE A 1085 18.79 29.57 43.05
N GLN A 1086 19.45 30.60 43.58
CA GLN A 1086 20.88 30.59 43.87
C GLN A 1086 21.17 29.82 45.16
N ASN A 1087 21.38 28.51 45.07
CA ASN A 1087 21.80 27.71 46.22
C ASN A 1087 22.79 26.58 45.88
N TYR A 1088 23.40 25.99 46.91
CA TYR A 1088 24.42 24.95 46.78
C TYR A 1088 23.84 23.61 46.28
N GLU A 1089 22.58 23.33 46.62
CA GLU A 1089 21.83 22.15 46.22
C GLU A 1089 21.52 22.15 44.73
N ASN A 1090 20.95 23.23 44.23
CA ASN A 1090 20.65 23.49 42.83
C ASN A 1090 21.93 23.38 42.01
N THR A 1091 22.98 24.09 42.41
CA THR A 1091 24.26 24.03 41.69
C THR A 1091 24.80 22.59 41.61
N SER A 1092 24.77 21.85 42.72
CA SER A 1092 25.24 20.46 42.76
C SER A 1092 24.36 19.51 41.93
N LEU A 1093 23.04 19.67 41.98
CA LEU A 1093 22.08 18.89 41.21
C LEU A 1093 22.14 19.22 39.71
N PHE A 1094 22.32 20.48 39.34
CA PHE A 1094 22.47 20.94 37.96
C PHE A 1094 23.65 20.23 37.27
N TYR A 1095 24.82 20.18 37.92
CA TYR A 1095 25.97 19.46 37.36
C TYR A 1095 25.68 17.95 37.24
N VAL A 1096 25.21 17.30 38.30
CA VAL A 1096 24.96 15.84 38.28
C VAL A 1096 23.91 15.47 37.23
N SER A 1097 22.80 16.21 37.14
CA SER A 1097 21.76 15.98 36.14
C SER A 1097 22.24 16.25 34.71
N SER A 1098 22.99 17.33 34.49
CA SER A 1098 23.59 17.65 33.17
C SER A 1098 24.49 16.54 32.64
N PHE A 1099 25.35 15.98 33.49
CA PHE A 1099 26.17 14.84 33.11
C PHE A 1099 25.35 13.54 32.97
N GLN A 1100 24.31 13.34 33.78
CA GLN A 1100 23.39 12.20 33.65
C GLN A 1100 22.71 12.17 32.26
N TYR A 1101 22.25 13.31 31.74
CA TYR A 1101 21.69 13.37 30.38
C TYR A 1101 22.68 12.86 29.33
N LEU A 1102 23.95 13.28 29.40
CA LEU A 1102 24.98 12.84 28.46
C LEU A 1102 25.35 11.37 28.63
N ILE A 1103 25.43 10.87 29.87
CA ILE A 1103 25.69 9.45 30.17
C ILE A 1103 24.59 8.58 29.54
N VAL A 1104 23.33 8.93 29.80
CA VAL A 1104 22.17 8.21 29.27
C VAL A 1104 22.16 8.22 27.74
N ALA A 1105 22.50 9.33 27.09
CA ALA A 1105 22.62 9.41 25.64
C ALA A 1105 23.61 8.39 25.08
N ILE A 1106 24.78 8.25 25.72
CA ILE A 1106 25.81 7.28 25.31
C ILE A 1106 25.33 5.84 25.57
N VAL A 1107 24.75 5.59 26.74
CA VAL A 1107 24.26 4.26 27.16
C VAL A 1107 23.18 3.71 26.20
N PHE A 1108 22.27 4.57 25.72
CA PHE A 1108 21.22 4.17 24.77
C PHE A 1108 21.63 4.25 23.29
N SER A 1109 22.77 4.86 22.94
CA SER A 1109 23.28 4.96 21.56
C SER A 1109 23.99 3.70 21.07
N LYS A 1110 23.62 2.52 21.58
CA LYS A 1110 24.22 1.23 21.19
C LYS A 1110 23.99 0.93 19.70
N GLY A 1111 25.04 0.42 19.05
CA GLY A 1111 25.07 0.17 17.60
C GLY A 1111 24.60 -1.23 17.20
N LYS A 1112 25.49 -2.23 17.35
CA LYS A 1112 25.26 -3.62 16.93
C LYS A 1112 24.06 -4.22 17.68
N PRO A 1113 23.20 -5.04 17.06
CA PRO A 1113 23.34 -5.65 15.72
C PRO A 1113 22.67 -4.88 14.56
N PHE A 1114 21.91 -3.81 14.80
CA PHE A 1114 21.06 -3.17 13.79
C PHE A 1114 21.62 -1.86 13.23
N ARG A 1115 22.41 -1.15 14.02
CA ARG A 1115 23.02 0.13 13.66
C ARG A 1115 24.54 0.00 13.66
N GLN A 1116 25.20 0.93 13.00
CA GLN A 1116 26.64 1.07 13.17
C GLN A 1116 26.96 1.56 14.60
N PRO A 1117 28.16 1.22 15.12
CA PRO A 1117 28.63 1.76 16.39
C PRO A 1117 28.57 3.29 16.43
N SER A 1118 28.21 3.84 17.59
CA SER A 1118 28.06 5.28 17.82
C SER A 1118 29.31 6.09 17.46
N TYR A 1119 30.51 5.53 17.63
CA TYR A 1119 31.76 6.20 17.27
C TYR A 1119 31.92 6.49 15.77
N LYS A 1120 31.18 5.79 14.89
CA LYS A 1120 31.16 6.10 13.44
C LYS A 1120 30.26 7.28 13.11
N ASN A 1121 29.34 7.65 13.99
CA ASN A 1121 28.52 8.84 13.85
C ASN A 1121 29.30 10.03 14.41
N TRP A 1122 30.22 10.56 13.60
CA TRP A 1122 31.07 11.67 13.99
C TRP A 1122 30.30 12.91 14.48
N PRO A 1123 29.16 13.31 13.88
CA PRO A 1123 28.33 14.39 14.41
C PRO A 1123 27.89 14.18 15.87
N PHE A 1124 27.49 12.96 16.25
CA PHE A 1124 27.10 12.63 17.62
C PHE A 1124 28.28 12.59 18.59
N VAL A 1125 29.42 12.04 18.16
CA VAL A 1125 30.63 12.00 18.99
C VAL A 1125 31.16 13.41 19.22
N LEU A 1126 31.16 14.26 18.19
CA LEU A 1126 31.61 15.64 18.28
C LEU A 1126 30.71 16.45 19.22
N SER A 1127 29.39 16.35 19.08
CA SER A 1127 28.44 17.07 19.94
C SER A 1127 28.49 16.62 21.39
N ALA A 1128 28.48 15.31 21.66
CA ALA A 1128 28.60 14.78 23.01
C ALA A 1128 29.97 15.15 23.62
N GLY A 1129 31.05 15.00 22.87
CA GLY A 1129 32.40 15.36 23.30
C GLY A 1129 32.54 16.84 23.64
N SER A 1130 32.03 17.74 22.78
CA SER A 1130 32.07 19.19 23.04
C SER A 1130 31.26 19.57 24.27
N LEU A 1131 30.09 18.95 24.48
CA LEU A 1131 29.25 19.20 25.66
C LEU A 1131 29.91 18.68 26.95
N TYR A 1132 30.52 17.50 26.92
CA TYR A 1132 31.30 16.98 28.06
C TYR A 1132 32.47 17.90 28.41
N VAL A 1133 33.23 18.35 27.41
CA VAL A 1133 34.36 19.25 27.62
C VAL A 1133 33.88 20.59 28.18
N PHE A 1134 32.79 21.13 27.64
CA PHE A 1134 32.21 22.39 28.13
C PHE A 1134 31.71 22.27 29.58
N LEU A 1135 30.95 21.22 29.91
CA LEU A 1135 30.47 20.97 31.28
C LEU A 1135 31.61 20.74 32.28
N LEU A 1136 32.67 20.03 31.87
CA LEU A 1136 33.86 19.86 32.69
C LEU A 1136 34.62 21.18 32.87
N PHE A 1137 34.68 22.00 31.81
CA PHE A 1137 35.30 23.32 31.86
C PHE A 1137 34.59 24.22 32.86
N ILE A 1138 33.26 24.34 32.79
CA ILE A 1138 32.49 25.17 33.75
C ILE A 1138 32.48 24.59 35.17
N LEU A 1139 32.69 23.28 35.35
CA LEU A 1139 32.80 22.66 36.67
C LEU A 1139 34.13 23.01 37.35
N PHE A 1140 35.25 22.97 36.62
CA PHE A 1140 36.58 23.21 37.20
C PHE A 1140 37.03 24.67 37.13
N PHE A 1141 36.73 25.36 36.04
CA PHE A 1141 37.13 26.74 35.79
C PHE A 1141 35.92 27.68 35.93
N ARG A 1142 35.99 28.55 36.94
CA ARG A 1142 35.00 29.60 37.15
C ARG A 1142 35.21 30.69 36.09
N VAL A 1143 34.17 30.99 35.33
CA VAL A 1143 34.08 32.16 34.46
C VAL A 1143 32.90 32.98 34.96
N ASP A 1144 33.17 34.17 35.49
CA ASP A 1144 32.15 34.96 36.21
C ASP A 1144 30.93 35.25 35.32
N VAL A 1145 31.15 35.61 34.05
CA VAL A 1145 30.07 35.84 33.07
C VAL A 1145 29.16 34.62 32.89
N ILE A 1146 29.70 33.40 32.84
CA ILE A 1146 28.91 32.18 32.64
C ILE A 1146 28.21 31.78 33.95
N THR A 1147 28.88 32.00 35.07
CA THR A 1147 28.42 31.61 36.41
C THR A 1147 27.24 32.48 36.83
N GLU A 1148 27.32 33.79 36.58
CA GLU A 1148 26.23 34.76 36.78
C GLU A 1148 25.07 34.49 35.81
N PHE A 1149 25.35 34.26 34.53
CA PHE A 1149 24.31 33.95 33.54
C PHE A 1149 23.54 32.65 33.81
N MET A 1150 24.19 31.64 34.39
CA MET A 1150 23.58 30.35 34.72
C MET A 1150 23.12 30.26 36.18
N GLU A 1151 23.23 31.35 36.95
CA GLU A 1151 22.86 31.44 38.38
C GLU A 1151 23.52 30.33 39.23
N ILE A 1152 24.77 29.98 38.89
CA ILE A 1152 25.55 28.93 39.54
C ILE A 1152 26.26 29.53 40.75
N VAL A 1153 26.07 28.94 41.92
CA VAL A 1153 26.74 29.38 43.16
C VAL A 1153 28.15 28.83 43.25
N CYS A 1154 29.08 29.59 43.84
CA CYS A 1154 30.45 29.12 43.99
C CYS A 1154 30.59 28.02 45.05
N ILE A 1155 31.04 26.85 44.60
CA ILE A 1155 31.33 25.69 45.45
C ILE A 1155 32.84 25.47 45.62
N PRO A 1156 33.33 24.99 46.79
CA PRO A 1156 34.75 24.72 47.02
C PRO A 1156 35.37 23.72 46.04
N PHE A 1157 36.66 23.87 45.76
CA PHE A 1157 37.38 22.98 44.86
C PHE A 1157 37.33 21.51 45.28
N GLU A 1158 37.39 21.23 46.59
CA GLU A 1158 37.26 19.86 47.11
C GLU A 1158 35.90 19.23 46.76
N TRP A 1159 34.82 20.02 46.81
CA TRP A 1159 33.49 19.54 46.45
C TRP A 1159 33.37 19.31 44.94
N ARG A 1160 33.95 20.17 44.10
CA ARG A 1160 34.01 19.98 42.64
C ARG A 1160 34.67 18.65 42.27
N LEU A 1161 35.77 18.30 42.95
CA LEU A 1161 36.46 17.02 42.75
C LEU A 1161 35.58 15.83 43.18
N ARG A 1162 34.86 15.95 44.30
CA ARG A 1162 33.90 14.93 44.75
C ARG A 1162 32.75 14.76 43.78
N LEU A 1163 32.15 15.85 43.28
CA LEU A 1163 31.11 15.82 42.24
C LEU A 1163 31.61 15.10 40.98
N PHE A 1164 32.82 15.40 40.51
CA PHE A 1164 33.43 14.71 39.37
C PHE A 1164 33.55 13.20 39.61
N LEU A 1165 33.94 12.78 40.83
CA LEU A 1165 34.01 11.36 41.19
C LEU A 1165 32.61 10.70 41.21
N ILE A 1166 31.59 11.39 41.75
CA ILE A 1166 30.19 10.92 41.71
C ILE A 1166 29.75 10.68 40.26
N ILE A 1167 30.06 11.62 39.36
CA ILE A 1167 29.71 11.54 37.93
C ILE A 1167 30.41 10.34 37.27
N LEU A 1168 31.70 10.11 37.57
CA LEU A 1168 32.46 8.99 37.01
C LEU A 1168 31.91 7.64 37.48
N VAL A 1169 31.59 7.52 38.78
CA VAL A 1169 30.98 6.31 39.34
C VAL A 1169 29.59 6.07 38.74
N ASN A 1170 28.78 7.12 38.60
CA ASN A 1170 27.46 7.04 37.97
C ASN A 1170 27.57 6.54 36.51
N ALA A 1171 28.51 7.08 35.73
CA ALA A 1171 28.77 6.64 34.37
C ALA A 1171 29.15 5.14 34.31
N ALA A 1172 30.05 4.70 35.19
CA ALA A 1172 30.48 3.31 35.24
C ALA A 1172 29.32 2.36 35.62
N VAL A 1173 28.54 2.70 36.65
CA VAL A 1173 27.38 1.90 37.09
C VAL A 1173 26.33 1.83 35.98
N SER A 1174 26.00 2.96 35.36
CA SER A 1174 24.99 3.03 34.29
C SER A 1174 25.36 2.15 33.09
N VAL A 1175 26.63 2.16 32.66
CA VAL A 1175 27.13 1.33 31.56
C VAL A 1175 27.13 -0.16 31.93
N LEU A 1176 27.59 -0.51 33.12
CA LEU A 1176 27.65 -1.91 33.58
C LEU A 1176 26.26 -2.53 33.72
N VAL A 1177 25.30 -1.81 34.31
CA VAL A 1177 23.93 -2.29 34.48
C VAL A 1177 23.23 -2.45 33.13
N GLU A 1178 23.37 -1.49 32.20
CA GLU A 1178 22.78 -1.66 30.87
C GLU A 1178 23.46 -2.78 30.07
N GLY A 1179 24.76 -2.98 30.25
CA GLY A 1179 25.47 -4.14 29.70
C GLY A 1179 24.93 -5.47 30.24
N ALA A 1180 24.66 -5.54 31.54
CA ALA A 1180 24.05 -6.71 32.19
C ALA A 1180 22.60 -6.93 31.75
N ASN A 1181 21.81 -5.86 31.61
CA ASN A 1181 20.42 -5.91 31.12
C ASN A 1181 20.33 -6.54 29.72
N ASP A 1182 21.24 -6.19 28.82
CA ASP A 1182 21.27 -6.76 27.46
C ASP A 1182 21.64 -8.24 27.45
N LEU A 1183 22.56 -8.66 28.32
CA LEU A 1183 23.07 -10.03 28.36
C LEU A 1183 22.14 -10.99 29.11
N TYR A 1184 21.63 -10.54 30.27
CA TYR A 1184 20.87 -11.37 31.21
C TYR A 1184 19.37 -11.06 31.21
N GLY A 1185 18.93 -9.89 30.75
CA GLY A 1185 17.53 -9.47 30.82
C GLY A 1185 16.57 -10.45 30.14
N HIS A 1186 17.00 -11.09 29.04
CA HIS A 1186 16.19 -12.09 28.35
C HIS A 1186 16.03 -13.41 29.13
N LYS A 1187 17.05 -13.80 29.91
CA LYS A 1187 17.04 -15.03 30.74
C LYS A 1187 16.36 -14.78 32.09
N TYR A 1188 16.59 -13.62 32.70
CA TYR A 1188 16.10 -13.27 34.03
C TYR A 1188 14.59 -12.97 34.03
N LEU A 1189 14.09 -12.21 33.05
CA LEU A 1189 12.64 -12.00 32.85
C LEU A 1189 11.90 -13.29 32.48
N SER A 1190 12.56 -14.20 31.76
CA SER A 1190 12.01 -15.52 31.43
C SER A 1190 11.93 -16.45 32.65
N CYS A 1191 12.82 -16.27 33.64
CA CYS A 1191 12.91 -17.14 34.81
C CYS A 1191 12.02 -16.66 35.96
N GLN A 1192 11.91 -15.34 36.19
CA GLN A 1192 11.27 -14.78 37.37
C GLN A 1192 9.78 -14.45 37.19
N CYS A 1193 9.32 -14.18 35.95
CA CYS A 1193 7.93 -13.82 35.68
C CYS A 1193 7.07 -14.96 35.08
N CYS A 1194 7.62 -16.13 34.73
CA CYS A 1194 6.87 -17.19 34.02
C CYS A 1194 7.38 -18.62 34.30
N PRO A 1195 6.85 -19.34 35.31
CA PRO A 1195 7.13 -20.78 35.49
C PRO A 1195 6.37 -21.71 34.52
N ARG A 1196 5.54 -21.19 33.61
CA ARG A 1196 4.75 -21.99 32.66
C ARG A 1196 5.04 -21.55 31.22
N LYS A 1197 5.33 -22.52 30.35
CA LYS A 1197 5.49 -22.38 28.88
C LYS A 1197 4.51 -21.34 28.34
N MET A 1198 4.99 -20.11 28.09
CA MET A 1198 4.15 -19.07 27.49
C MET A 1198 3.76 -19.53 26.09
N ARG A 1199 2.46 -19.49 25.79
CA ARG A 1199 1.95 -19.68 24.44
C ARG A 1199 2.59 -18.62 23.52
N PRO A 1200 3.07 -18.99 22.32
CA PRO A 1200 3.61 -18.01 21.39
C PRO A 1200 2.58 -16.89 21.12
N LYS A 1201 3.03 -15.63 21.17
CA LYS A 1201 2.13 -14.47 20.99
C LYS A 1201 1.57 -14.34 19.57
N ALA A 1202 2.20 -14.94 18.58
CA ALA A 1202 1.81 -14.84 17.17
C ALA A 1202 1.18 -16.14 16.69
N ARG A 1203 0.08 -16.04 15.94
CA ARG A 1203 -0.72 -17.17 15.48
C ARG A 1203 0.09 -18.17 14.64
N TYR A 1204 0.99 -17.71 13.76
CA TYR A 1204 1.84 -18.60 12.96
C TYR A 1204 2.76 -19.50 13.80
N MET A 1205 3.27 -19.01 14.93
CA MET A 1205 4.11 -19.81 15.82
C MET A 1205 3.30 -20.86 16.57
N HIS A 1206 2.08 -20.52 16.96
CA HIS A 1206 1.14 -21.48 17.57
C HIS A 1206 0.78 -22.58 16.58
N LEU A 1207 0.44 -22.19 15.35
CA LEU A 1207 0.12 -23.12 14.28
C LEU A 1207 1.32 -24.01 13.91
N ALA A 1208 2.53 -23.46 13.88
CA ALA A 1208 3.75 -24.24 13.64
C ALA A 1208 4.00 -25.29 14.73
N GLN A 1209 3.75 -24.94 16.00
CA GLN A 1209 3.86 -25.88 17.11
C GLN A 1209 2.78 -26.96 17.04
N GLU A 1210 1.54 -26.58 16.75
CA GLU A 1210 0.41 -27.51 16.56
C GLU A 1210 0.72 -28.53 15.46
N LEU A 1211 1.20 -28.06 14.31
CA LEU A 1211 1.57 -28.91 13.17
C LEU A 1211 2.81 -29.77 13.41
N SER A 1212 3.69 -29.39 14.34
CA SER A 1212 4.87 -30.21 14.70
C SER A 1212 4.52 -31.39 15.61
N VAL A 1213 3.35 -31.35 16.25
CA VAL A 1213 2.84 -32.39 17.16
C VAL A 1213 1.76 -33.24 16.50
N ASP A 1214 1.20 -32.78 15.37
CA ASP A 1214 0.18 -33.47 14.59
C ASP A 1214 0.77 -34.68 13.84
N PRO A 1215 0.40 -35.93 14.18
CA PRO A 1215 0.95 -37.12 13.54
C PRO A 1215 0.47 -37.32 12.09
N ASP A 1216 -0.62 -36.65 11.69
CA ASP A 1216 -1.18 -36.74 10.34
C ASP A 1216 -0.63 -35.64 9.40
N TRP A 1217 0.33 -34.84 9.89
CA TRP A 1217 0.96 -33.75 9.14
C TRP A 1217 2.49 -33.92 9.07
N PRO A 1218 3.13 -33.78 7.89
CA PRO A 1218 2.56 -33.47 6.58
C PRO A 1218 1.72 -34.61 5.97
N PRO A 1219 0.80 -34.31 5.03
CA PRO A 1219 -0.04 -35.32 4.40
C PRO A 1219 0.77 -36.40 3.68
N LYS A 1220 0.38 -37.67 3.88
CA LYS A 1220 0.98 -38.82 3.18
C LYS A 1220 0.71 -38.74 1.67
N PRO A 1221 1.60 -39.26 0.82
CA PRO A 1221 1.42 -39.23 -0.64
C PRO A 1221 0.08 -39.87 -1.04
N THR A 1222 -0.61 -39.26 -2.01
CA THR A 1222 -1.89 -39.73 -2.57
C THR A 1222 -3.08 -39.81 -1.60
N THR A 1223 -2.96 -39.26 -0.39
CA THR A 1223 -4.13 -39.06 0.49
C THR A 1223 -5.04 -37.97 -0.06
N THR A 1224 -6.31 -38.01 0.33
CA THR A 1224 -7.27 -37.01 -0.07
C THR A 1224 -8.10 -36.50 1.11
N THR A 1225 -8.33 -35.19 1.16
CA THR A 1225 -9.05 -34.51 2.26
C THR A 1225 -10.36 -33.93 1.73
N GLU A 1226 -11.49 -34.27 2.32
CA GLU A 1226 -12.83 -33.86 1.86
C GLU A 1226 -13.44 -32.77 2.75
N ALA A 1227 -14.19 -31.84 2.14
CA ALA A 1227 -14.91 -30.76 2.84
C ALA A 1227 -16.10 -31.33 3.59
N LYS A 1228 -16.45 -30.71 4.72
CA LYS A 1228 -17.67 -31.10 5.45
C LYS A 1228 -18.91 -30.57 4.73
N PRO A 1229 -20.01 -31.33 4.70
CA PRO A 1229 -21.31 -30.75 4.38
C PRO A 1229 -21.64 -29.66 5.43
N ARG A 1230 -22.14 -28.49 4.98
CA ARG A 1230 -22.58 -27.42 5.88
C ARG A 1230 -23.63 -27.97 6.85
N PRO A 1231 -23.43 -27.91 8.18
CA PRO A 1231 -24.50 -28.23 9.11
C PRO A 1231 -25.56 -27.11 9.07
N GLU A 1232 -26.84 -27.47 9.01
CA GLU A 1232 -27.97 -26.52 9.02
C GLU A 1232 -28.07 -25.70 10.33
N ASN A 1233 -27.28 -26.01 11.36
CA ASN A 1233 -27.24 -25.24 12.62
C ASN A 1233 -25.80 -25.00 13.08
N GLY A 1234 -25.43 -23.70 13.14
CA GLY A 1234 -24.08 -23.19 13.36
C GLY A 1234 -23.38 -23.63 14.66
N SER A 1235 -22.81 -24.83 14.67
CA SER A 1235 -21.85 -25.30 15.67
C SER A 1235 -20.63 -25.93 15.01
N ALA A 1236 -19.49 -25.84 15.69
CA ALA A 1236 -18.13 -25.87 15.15
C ALA A 1236 -17.67 -27.18 14.47
N TYR A 1237 -16.65 -27.01 13.61
CA TYR A 1237 -16.05 -28.00 12.71
C TYR A 1237 -15.27 -29.14 13.40
N GLN A 1238 -15.59 -30.43 13.13
CA GLN A 1238 -14.76 -31.61 13.51
C GLN A 1238 -14.25 -32.39 12.27
N ILE A 1239 -12.92 -32.46 12.04
CA ILE A 1239 -12.26 -32.92 10.79
C ILE A 1239 -12.21 -34.46 10.71
N MET A 1240 -12.47 -35.07 9.54
CA MET A 1240 -12.21 -36.49 9.27
C MET A 1240 -11.15 -36.62 8.17
N ILE A 1241 -10.08 -37.37 8.46
CA ILE A 1241 -9.04 -37.76 7.49
C ILE A 1241 -9.34 -39.21 7.12
N ASN A 1242 -9.78 -39.45 5.88
CA ASN A 1242 -9.95 -40.82 5.38
C ASN A 1242 -8.59 -41.33 4.88
N SER A 1243 -8.07 -42.33 5.58
CA SER A 1243 -6.79 -43.01 5.31
C SER A 1243 -6.83 -43.93 4.10
#